data_AF-A0A931LKJ8-F1
#
_entry.id   AF-A0A931LKJ8-F1
#
_cell.length_a   1.000
_cell.length_b   1.000
_cell.length_c   1.000
_cell.angle_alpha   90.00
_cell.angle_beta   90.00
_cell.angle_gamma   90.00
#
_symmetry.space_group_name_H-M   'P 1'
#
loop_
_entity.id
_entity.type
_entity.pdbx_description
1 polymer ?
#
loop_
_entity_poly.entity_id
_entity_poly.type
_entity_poly.pdbx_seq_one_letter_code
_entity_poly.pdbx_strand_id
1 'polypeptide(L)'
;MKLFHPDLNSEDHELLRALVRPRRVKELLALGLGGSAAAATRRVTLDRQLKRLIQLGLVEKPRHGLYQLTESGRKTLARSGVVEVQPHWSDPQLRAFLDLWPVHYQAFLRLLLSALTAKQLFPPELFPKGWPLFVIAGRTAGLKTTAGDALGTLLNLSRPQYYRLLPQLAPGEVLGHHVQLKGGQRSFQPSPLFDLPLAVLDEWDKSDPEVQRRALLFGHGERELTVEGQTLANRATALLLLNCEWEGSLPLPEEYVRRAIVLDLRPLQRLGELGDVPTIARRISTYLDEQPIRLNLGSLGSTAAPAKLADSEFQLLRDLIRPRVREERLVDYLGLEILILGYECFVKDRLAALFGVAFDWLRVSETRGAVVEGWAETFLSTWKQRGPLAPEQARAVAVAQSQQAQLKQRQHEQAAQLKQLHQEELRQPARRAARKQHLVGRLQRLIQYLQKQLRLLQREAPEQIGEQVASLEVQVNAILAGLRQHIRQLRSARAQRDLAQWEEIVNQEEQAAATLQGHLERSTHQIRDWKRQTQARAEELEPSDRMIAQIERYLNREVRSPRENWVQMLAQLGCLKEIQQRCYGQKVRSDRLEPSGPTWQRIGVTALNFVSALSSQMREERQLSERGTVEVEVQVNDEQGKTLLWHGRPVTREKLRLSREEYNQLLTKGSVSFELHYYVGADGKPYPLDHFDTRDAPRRARPLLQHRLAELKRERSQAGREVPAPQLLLPPELQ
;
A
#
# COMPACT_ATOMS: atom_id res chain seq x y z
N MET A 1 26.49 45.98 41.79
CA MET A 1 27.55 46.81 41.16
C MET A 1 26.97 48.19 40.86
N LYS A 2 27.63 49.27 41.32
CA LYS A 2 27.17 50.66 41.17
C LYS A 2 27.18 51.07 39.68
N LEU A 3 25.99 51.21 39.08
CA LEU A 3 25.75 51.62 37.69
C LEU A 3 25.26 53.09 37.63
N PHE A 4 25.91 53.99 38.37
CA PHE A 4 25.56 55.40 38.37
C PHE A 4 26.74 56.24 37.91
N HIS A 5 26.47 57.27 37.11
CA HIS A 5 27.42 58.37 36.94
C HIS A 5 27.76 58.86 38.35
N PRO A 6 29.05 58.99 38.73
CA PRO A 6 29.47 59.16 40.14
C PRO A 6 28.83 60.36 40.84
N ASP A 7 28.33 61.32 40.05
CA ASP A 7 27.72 62.56 40.51
C ASP A 7 26.18 62.58 40.51
N LEU A 8 25.48 61.58 39.96
CA LEU A 8 24.01 61.59 39.88
C LEU A 8 23.37 60.87 41.08
N ASN A 9 22.39 61.53 41.72
CA ASN A 9 21.58 60.90 42.76
C ASN A 9 20.26 60.34 42.19
N SER A 10 19.45 59.66 43.03
CA SER A 10 18.20 59.04 42.60
C SER A 10 17.19 60.04 42.01
N GLU A 11 17.10 61.24 42.58
CA GLU A 11 16.22 62.31 42.11
C GLU A 11 16.66 62.87 40.75
N ASP A 12 17.98 62.96 40.51
CA ASP A 12 18.54 63.33 39.22
C ASP A 12 18.16 62.30 38.14
N HIS A 13 18.14 61.01 38.49
CA HIS A 13 17.70 59.95 37.58
C HIS A 13 16.20 60.01 37.25
N GLU A 14 15.35 60.31 38.24
CA GLU A 14 13.92 60.53 38.00
C GLU A 14 13.67 61.76 37.11
N LEU A 15 14.42 62.83 37.34
CA LEU A 15 14.33 64.03 36.53
C LEU A 15 14.80 63.77 35.08
N LEU A 16 15.89 63.02 34.88
CA LEU A 16 16.32 62.60 33.54
C LEU A 16 15.27 61.73 32.85
N ARG A 17 14.59 60.83 33.57
CA ARG A 17 13.47 60.02 33.03
C ARG A 17 12.29 60.89 32.61
N ALA A 18 11.94 61.89 33.41
CA ALA A 18 10.85 62.80 33.10
C ALA A 18 11.13 63.65 31.84
N LEU A 19 12.42 63.90 31.56
CA LEU A 19 12.92 64.72 30.44
C LEU A 19 13.24 63.95 29.17
N VAL A 20 12.94 62.64 29.09
CA VAL A 20 12.98 61.86 27.85
C VAL A 20 12.19 62.56 26.73
N ARG A 21 11.16 63.32 27.11
CA ARG A 21 10.49 64.28 26.25
C ARG A 21 10.71 65.70 26.75
N PRO A 22 10.66 66.70 25.84
CA PRO A 22 10.72 68.09 26.25
C PRO A 22 9.55 68.42 27.20
N ARG A 23 9.85 68.90 28.41
CA ARG A 23 8.84 69.26 29.41
C ARG A 23 9.03 70.65 29.96
N ARG A 24 7.92 71.28 30.37
CA ARG A 24 7.93 72.55 31.08
C ARG A 24 8.10 72.36 32.58
N VAL A 25 8.65 73.35 33.27
CA VAL A 25 8.84 73.32 34.74
C VAL A 25 7.53 73.05 35.49
N LYS A 26 6.41 73.64 35.02
CA LYS A 26 5.09 73.40 35.61
C LYS A 26 4.66 71.93 35.51
N GLU A 27 5.01 71.25 34.43
CA GLU A 27 4.71 69.83 34.23
C GLU A 27 5.60 68.95 35.10
N LEU A 28 6.88 69.29 35.24
CA LEU A 28 7.81 68.57 36.12
C LEU A 28 7.40 68.71 37.60
N LEU A 29 6.93 69.89 38.01
CA LEU A 29 6.40 70.11 39.37
C LEU A 29 5.09 69.36 39.62
N ALA A 30 4.23 69.25 38.60
CA ALA A 30 3.00 68.46 38.68
C ALA A 30 3.28 66.96 38.83
N LEU A 31 4.42 66.48 38.33
CA LEU A 31 4.92 65.12 38.56
C LEU A 31 5.55 64.91 39.96
N GLY A 32 5.53 65.92 40.82
CA GLY A 32 6.12 65.82 42.16
C GLY A 32 7.65 65.87 42.19
N LEU A 33 8.31 66.22 41.09
CA LEU A 33 9.78 66.29 41.01
C LEU A 33 10.31 67.54 41.72
N GLY A 34 11.37 67.39 42.51
CA GLY A 34 11.99 68.47 43.30
C GLY A 34 11.94 68.29 44.83
N GLY A 35 11.83 67.06 45.34
CA GLY A 35 11.88 66.73 46.77
C GLY A 35 10.51 66.80 47.50
N SER A 36 10.44 66.31 48.74
CA SER A 36 9.17 66.12 49.48
C SER A 36 8.54 67.39 50.08
N ALA A 37 9.14 68.57 49.89
CA ALA A 37 8.75 69.81 50.58
C ALA A 37 7.52 70.52 49.96
N ALA A 38 7.10 71.65 50.53
CA ALA A 38 6.01 72.49 50.02
C ALA A 38 6.26 72.98 48.57
N ALA A 39 5.20 73.31 47.83
CA ALA A 39 5.25 73.60 46.38
C ALA A 39 6.28 74.68 45.97
N ALA A 40 6.48 75.72 46.79
CA ALA A 40 7.49 76.75 46.54
C ALA A 40 8.93 76.22 46.67
N THR A 41 9.17 75.36 47.67
CA THR A 41 10.46 74.72 47.94
C THR A 41 10.79 73.65 46.89
N ARG A 42 9.78 72.96 46.33
CA ARG A 42 9.97 72.02 45.20
C ARG A 42 10.51 72.71 43.96
N ARG A 43 10.01 73.91 43.65
CA ARG A 43 10.46 74.69 42.50
C ARG A 43 11.92 75.10 42.59
N VAL A 44 12.36 75.56 43.75
CA VAL A 44 13.77 75.95 43.98
C VAL A 44 14.70 74.74 43.85
N THR A 45 14.27 73.58 44.36
CA THR A 45 15.04 72.33 44.30
C THR A 45 15.12 71.80 42.87
N LEU A 46 14.01 71.78 42.14
CA LEU A 46 13.94 71.38 40.74
C LEU A 46 14.79 72.29 39.85
N ASP A 47 14.73 73.62 40.04
CA ASP A 47 15.56 74.56 39.27
C ASP A 47 17.06 74.35 39.55
N ARG A 48 17.43 73.97 40.79
CA ARG A 48 18.82 73.63 41.15
C ARG A 48 19.28 72.34 40.47
N GLN A 49 18.44 71.31 40.46
CA GLN A 49 18.70 70.03 39.78
C GLN A 49 18.82 70.22 38.26
N LEU A 50 17.90 70.96 37.64
CA LEU A 50 17.96 71.28 36.21
C LEU A 50 19.23 72.05 35.84
N LYS A 51 19.61 73.06 36.64
CA LYS A 51 20.88 73.80 36.43
C LYS A 51 22.09 72.88 36.50
N ARG A 52 22.11 71.97 37.48
CA ARG A 52 23.20 71.00 37.63
C ARG A 52 23.27 70.04 36.45
N LEU A 53 22.14 69.47 36.02
CA LEU A 53 22.09 68.56 34.87
C LEU A 53 22.45 69.25 33.54
N ILE A 54 22.17 70.55 33.42
CA ILE A 54 22.65 71.38 32.31
C ILE A 54 24.16 71.57 32.37
N GLN A 55 24.73 71.85 33.55
CA GLN A 55 26.18 71.97 33.72
C GLN A 55 26.92 70.66 33.42
N LEU A 56 26.30 69.52 33.73
CA LEU A 56 26.81 68.18 33.37
C LEU A 56 26.60 67.84 31.88
N GLY A 57 25.98 68.74 31.09
CA GLY A 57 25.70 68.52 29.68
C GLY A 57 24.70 67.38 29.40
N LEU A 58 23.87 67.01 30.37
CA LEU A 58 22.88 65.92 30.26
C LEU A 58 21.48 66.44 29.87
N VAL A 59 21.19 67.70 30.19
CA VAL A 59 19.93 68.37 29.88
C VAL A 59 20.26 69.68 29.15
N GLU A 60 19.42 70.06 28.21
CA GLU A 60 19.49 71.36 27.53
C GLU A 60 18.16 72.11 27.61
N LYS A 61 18.23 73.42 27.39
CA LYS A 61 17.10 74.34 27.45
C LYS A 61 16.89 74.98 26.08
N PRO A 62 16.23 74.29 25.14
CA PRO A 62 16.07 74.77 23.76
C PRO A 62 15.21 76.03 23.65
N ARG A 63 14.28 76.24 24.57
CA ARG A 63 13.40 77.42 24.64
C ARG A 63 13.14 77.82 26.09
N HIS A 64 12.70 79.05 26.32
CA HIS A 64 12.43 79.54 27.66
C HIS A 64 11.40 78.65 28.39
N GLY A 65 11.84 77.99 29.47
CA GLY A 65 11.01 77.15 30.33
C GLY A 65 10.76 75.72 29.83
N LEU A 66 11.37 75.32 28.70
CA LEU A 66 11.31 73.97 28.14
C LEU A 66 12.68 73.29 28.31
N TYR A 67 12.71 72.09 28.86
CA TYR A 67 13.92 71.32 29.14
C TYR A 67 13.84 69.97 28.43
N GLN A 68 14.95 69.48 27.86
CA GLN A 68 15.03 68.17 27.20
C GLN A 68 16.40 67.51 27.41
N LEU A 69 16.50 66.20 27.23
CA LEU A 69 17.78 65.49 27.28
C LEU A 69 18.67 65.80 26.06
N THR A 70 19.96 66.02 26.31
CA THR A 70 21.01 66.01 25.28
C THR A 70 21.33 64.57 24.86
N GLU A 71 22.13 64.38 23.80
CA GLU A 71 22.60 63.04 23.41
C GLU A 71 23.41 62.36 24.53
N SER A 72 24.23 63.13 25.27
CA SER A 72 24.96 62.65 26.45
C SER A 72 24.00 62.25 27.58
N GLY A 73 22.93 63.04 27.80
CA GLY A 73 21.84 62.72 28.73
C GLY A 73 21.15 61.41 28.42
N ARG A 74 20.82 61.18 27.14
CA ARG A 74 20.23 59.92 26.67
C ARG A 74 21.17 58.73 26.86
N LYS A 75 22.46 58.89 26.50
CA LYS A 75 23.49 57.85 26.71
C LYS A 75 23.70 57.54 28.20
N THR A 76 23.67 58.56 29.06
CA THR A 76 23.81 58.40 30.52
C THR A 76 22.60 57.72 31.14
N LEU A 77 21.39 58.09 30.69
CA LEU A 77 20.16 57.41 31.07
C LEU A 77 20.16 55.94 30.60
N ALA A 78 20.58 55.66 29.36
CA ALA A 78 20.71 54.31 28.84
C ALA A 78 21.76 53.48 29.61
N ARG A 79 22.91 54.08 30.00
CA ARG A 79 23.94 53.44 30.83
C ARG A 79 23.50 53.17 32.27
N SER A 80 22.55 53.94 32.80
CA SER A 80 22.00 53.75 34.16
C SER A 80 21.07 52.54 34.29
N GLY A 81 20.97 51.69 33.26
CA GLY A 81 20.15 50.48 33.29
C GLY A 81 18.64 50.74 33.18
N VAL A 82 18.25 51.99 32.89
CA VAL A 82 16.98 52.33 32.25
C VAL A 82 17.18 52.01 30.77
N VAL A 83 17.19 50.71 30.48
CA VAL A 83 17.18 50.20 29.12
C VAL A 83 16.05 50.94 28.39
N GLU A 84 16.33 51.48 27.22
CA GLU A 84 15.29 51.92 26.29
C GLU A 84 14.66 50.61 25.78
N VAL A 85 13.77 50.02 26.59
CA VAL A 85 13.26 48.66 26.40
C VAL A 85 12.12 48.70 25.41
N GLN A 86 12.44 49.04 24.17
CA GLN A 86 11.56 48.83 23.03
C GLN A 86 12.41 48.10 22.00
N PRO A 87 12.03 46.89 21.57
CA PRO A 87 12.74 46.18 20.52
C PRO A 87 12.89 47.09 19.30
N HIS A 88 14.11 47.36 18.90
CA HIS A 88 14.34 48.19 17.74
C HIS A 88 13.96 47.41 16.49
N TRP A 89 13.01 47.93 15.71
CA TRP A 89 12.75 47.41 14.38
C TRP A 89 13.99 47.62 13.52
N SER A 90 14.36 46.61 12.74
CA SER A 90 15.62 46.62 11.99
C SER A 90 15.64 47.67 10.87
N ASP A 91 14.47 48.09 10.39
CA ASP A 91 14.33 49.11 9.36
C ASP A 91 14.41 50.54 9.96
N PRO A 92 15.46 51.31 9.64
CA PRO A 92 15.64 52.65 10.19
C PRO A 92 14.63 53.68 9.67
N GLN A 93 14.11 53.51 8.45
CA GLN A 93 13.11 54.42 7.89
C GLN A 93 11.77 54.20 8.58
N LEU A 94 11.36 52.94 8.73
CA LEU A 94 10.13 52.59 9.42
C LEU A 94 10.17 53.00 10.90
N ARG A 95 11.34 52.89 11.54
CA ARG A 95 11.58 53.43 12.89
C ARG A 95 11.39 54.95 12.92
N ALA A 96 12.03 55.68 12.01
CA ALA A 96 11.91 57.14 11.95
C ALA A 96 10.45 57.59 11.70
N PHE A 97 9.70 56.86 10.88
CA PHE A 97 8.26 57.05 10.70
C PHE A 97 7.49 56.89 12.02
N LEU A 98 7.72 55.79 12.74
CA LEU A 98 7.06 55.53 14.03
C LEU A 98 7.40 56.61 15.07
N ASP A 99 8.64 57.09 15.10
CA ASP A 99 9.11 58.11 16.05
C ASP A 99 8.40 59.48 15.88
N LEU A 100 7.69 59.71 14.77
CA LEU A 100 6.86 60.91 14.57
C LEU A 100 5.58 60.91 15.42
N TRP A 101 5.14 59.73 15.89
CA TRP A 101 3.86 59.57 16.59
C TRP A 101 4.00 59.67 18.11
N PRO A 102 2.95 60.05 18.85
CA PRO A 102 2.91 59.92 20.31
C PRO A 102 3.10 58.46 20.78
N VAL A 103 3.68 58.20 21.98
CA VAL A 103 3.99 56.81 22.45
C VAL A 103 2.86 55.81 22.23
N HIS A 104 1.65 56.17 22.64
CA HIS A 104 0.50 55.25 22.59
C HIS A 104 0.12 54.92 21.15
N TYR A 105 0.27 55.89 20.23
CA TYR A 105 0.16 55.66 18.80
C TYR A 105 1.29 54.77 18.27
N GLN A 106 2.54 55.00 18.69
CA GLN A 106 3.66 54.14 18.29
C GLN A 106 3.40 52.67 18.65
N ALA A 107 3.00 52.42 19.90
CA ALA A 107 2.66 51.09 20.37
C ALA A 107 1.50 50.48 19.55
N PHE A 108 0.42 51.24 19.37
CA PHE A 108 -0.73 50.81 18.57
C PHE A 108 -0.36 50.46 17.12
N LEU A 109 0.42 51.33 16.46
CA LEU A 109 0.83 51.16 15.06
C LEU A 109 1.76 49.96 14.91
N ARG A 110 2.67 49.71 15.85
CA ARG A 110 3.52 48.50 15.83
C ARG A 110 2.70 47.22 15.95
N LEU A 111 1.71 47.19 16.85
CA LEU A 111 0.79 46.05 16.97
C LEU A 111 -0.03 45.87 15.69
N LEU A 112 -0.54 46.95 15.09
CA LEU A 112 -1.33 46.88 13.86
C LEU A 112 -0.51 46.38 12.66
N LEU A 113 0.70 46.92 12.48
CA LEU A 113 1.64 46.48 11.45
C LEU A 113 2.05 45.02 11.64
N SER A 114 2.20 44.58 12.90
CA SER A 114 2.39 43.17 13.20
C SER A 114 1.20 42.31 12.74
N ALA A 115 -0.04 42.69 13.08
CA ALA A 115 -1.23 41.97 12.63
C ALA A 115 -1.32 41.89 11.11
N LEU A 116 -1.09 43.02 10.43
CA LEU A 116 -1.05 43.10 8.96
C LEU A 116 -0.04 42.12 8.37
N THR A 117 1.17 42.10 8.94
CA THR A 117 2.25 41.22 8.52
C THR A 117 1.91 39.75 8.74
N ALA A 118 1.44 39.39 9.93
CA ALA A 118 1.01 38.03 10.26
C ALA A 118 -0.13 37.56 9.35
N LYS A 119 -1.12 38.43 9.09
CA LYS A 119 -2.29 38.09 8.27
C LYS A 119 -1.93 37.88 6.81
N GLN A 120 -0.95 38.60 6.31
CA GLN A 120 -0.45 38.46 4.95
C GLN A 120 0.49 37.26 4.77
N LEU A 121 1.39 37.00 5.73
CA LEU A 121 2.45 36.01 5.57
C LEU A 121 2.07 34.60 6.03
N PHE A 122 1.17 34.47 7.00
CA PHE A 122 0.91 33.17 7.62
C PHE A 122 -0.20 32.40 6.89
N PRO A 123 -0.08 31.08 6.78
CA PRO A 123 -1.11 30.25 6.17
C PRO A 123 -2.40 30.26 7.02
N PRO A 124 -3.61 30.26 6.40
CA PRO A 124 -4.88 30.31 7.12
C PRO A 124 -5.04 29.21 8.19
N GLU A 125 -4.45 28.05 7.95
CA GLU A 125 -4.55 26.86 8.80
C GLU A 125 -3.81 27.04 10.13
N LEU A 126 -2.79 27.90 10.19
CA LEU A 126 -2.04 28.14 11.42
C LEU A 126 -2.91 28.87 12.46
N PHE A 127 -3.67 29.87 12.01
CA PHE A 127 -4.60 30.67 12.81
C PHE A 127 -5.92 30.89 12.06
N PRO A 128 -6.87 29.95 12.15
CA PRO A 128 -8.18 30.10 11.52
C PRO A 128 -9.03 31.17 12.23
N LYS A 129 -8.74 31.45 13.50
CA LYS A 129 -9.43 32.42 14.35
C LYS A 129 -8.48 33.16 15.31
N GLY A 130 -8.99 34.18 16.00
CA GLY A 130 -8.27 34.98 16.99
C GLY A 130 -7.63 36.25 16.42
N TRP A 131 -7.97 36.64 15.18
CA TRP A 131 -7.42 37.85 14.57
C TRP A 131 -7.93 39.10 15.28
N PRO A 132 -7.04 40.00 15.76
CA PRO A 132 -7.47 41.16 16.53
C PRO A 132 -8.16 42.22 15.65
N LEU A 133 -9.15 42.88 16.25
CA LEU A 133 -9.75 44.11 15.72
C LEU A 133 -8.96 45.31 16.22
N PHE A 134 -8.67 46.29 15.37
CA PHE A 134 -8.01 47.52 15.81
C PHE A 134 -8.99 48.67 15.87
N VAL A 135 -8.93 49.43 16.96
CA VAL A 135 -9.87 50.53 17.20
C VAL A 135 -9.12 51.75 17.71
N ILE A 136 -9.38 52.91 17.11
CA ILE A 136 -8.97 54.19 17.70
C ILE A 136 -10.23 54.98 18.03
N ALA A 137 -10.43 55.23 19.32
CA ALA A 137 -11.59 55.94 19.85
C ALA A 137 -11.18 57.27 20.48
N GLY A 138 -12.02 58.30 20.35
CA GLY A 138 -11.80 59.58 21.02
C GLY A 138 -12.46 60.74 20.30
N ARG A 139 -12.20 61.98 20.70
CA ARG A 139 -12.80 63.14 20.04
C ARG A 139 -12.22 63.34 18.63
N THR A 140 -12.87 64.21 17.85
CA THR A 140 -12.35 64.68 16.56
C THR A 140 -10.97 65.33 16.71
N ALA A 141 -10.23 65.47 15.61
CA ALA A 141 -8.86 66.00 15.59
C ALA A 141 -7.87 65.23 16.50
N GLY A 142 -8.01 63.90 16.57
CA GLY A 142 -7.15 63.04 17.39
C GLY A 142 -5.97 62.38 16.67
N LEU A 143 -5.72 62.67 15.39
CA LEU A 143 -4.84 61.90 14.46
C LEU A 143 -5.40 60.55 13.96
N LYS A 144 -6.68 60.25 14.21
CA LYS A 144 -7.35 58.99 13.80
C LYS A 144 -7.30 58.76 12.29
N THR A 145 -7.84 59.69 11.52
CA THR A 145 -7.82 59.65 10.05
C THR A 145 -6.39 59.67 9.51
N THR A 146 -5.51 60.50 10.10
CA THR A 146 -4.09 60.55 9.75
C THR A 146 -3.40 59.20 9.91
N ALA A 147 -3.74 58.42 10.95
CA ALA A 147 -3.21 57.07 11.14
C ALA A 147 -3.66 56.12 10.03
N GLY A 148 -4.95 56.12 9.69
CA GLY A 148 -5.49 55.33 8.58
C GLY A 148 -4.84 55.68 7.24
N ASP A 149 -4.73 56.98 6.93
CA ASP A 149 -4.14 57.47 5.69
C ASP A 149 -2.64 57.14 5.60
N ALA A 150 -1.90 57.35 6.69
CA ALA A 150 -0.46 57.05 6.74
C ALA A 150 -0.17 55.55 6.54
N LEU A 151 -0.99 54.67 7.11
CA LEU A 151 -0.85 53.21 6.91
C LEU A 151 -1.16 52.79 5.48
N GLY A 152 -2.20 53.37 4.87
CA GLY A 152 -2.50 53.11 3.46
C GLY A 152 -1.37 53.54 2.54
N THR A 153 -0.80 54.73 2.77
CA THR A 153 0.38 55.21 2.03
C THR A 153 1.59 54.28 2.23
N LEU A 154 1.86 53.87 3.47
CA LEU A 154 2.95 52.94 3.80
C LEU A 154 2.79 51.59 3.08
N LEU A 155 1.56 51.10 2.92
CA LEU A 155 1.21 49.88 2.21
C LEU A 155 1.03 50.07 0.70
N ASN A 156 1.30 51.27 0.17
CA ASN A 156 1.13 51.62 -1.24
C ASN A 156 -0.29 51.35 -1.76
N LEU A 157 -1.30 51.63 -0.95
CA LEU A 157 -2.72 51.50 -1.29
C LEU A 157 -3.31 52.86 -1.65
N SER A 158 -4.13 52.92 -2.70
CA SER A 158 -4.91 54.12 -2.97
C SER A 158 -6.08 54.23 -1.99
N ARG A 159 -6.34 55.42 -1.47
CA ARG A 159 -7.37 55.66 -0.44
C ARG A 159 -8.75 55.05 -0.79
N PRO A 160 -9.29 55.18 -2.01
CA PRO A 160 -10.59 54.58 -2.36
C PRO A 160 -10.63 53.05 -2.27
N GLN A 161 -9.49 52.35 -2.25
CA GLN A 161 -9.47 50.89 -2.15
C GLN A 161 -9.72 50.43 -0.72
N TYR A 162 -8.98 50.96 0.26
CA TYR A 162 -8.95 50.46 1.63
C TYR A 162 -9.78 51.28 2.63
N TYR A 163 -10.14 52.52 2.28
CA TYR A 163 -10.83 53.44 3.19
C TYR A 163 -12.32 53.50 2.89
N ARG A 164 -13.16 53.37 3.91
CA ARG A 164 -14.62 53.58 3.82
C ARG A 164 -15.09 54.53 4.91
N LEU A 165 -15.86 55.53 4.50
CA LEU A 165 -16.61 56.38 5.40
C LEU A 165 -18.00 55.75 5.60
N LEU A 166 -18.20 55.10 6.75
CA LEU A 166 -19.37 54.23 6.95
C LEU A 166 -20.73 54.94 6.87
N PRO A 167 -20.91 56.20 7.34
CA PRO A 167 -22.19 56.90 7.21
C PRO A 167 -22.64 57.14 5.75
N GLN A 168 -21.75 56.95 4.78
CA GLN A 168 -22.07 57.11 3.35
C GLN A 168 -22.45 55.79 2.67
N LEU A 169 -22.40 54.66 3.38
CA LEU A 169 -22.66 53.35 2.81
C LEU A 169 -24.04 52.83 3.19
N ALA A 170 -24.71 52.20 2.25
CA ALA A 170 -25.86 51.36 2.55
C ALA A 170 -25.41 50.04 3.21
N PRO A 171 -26.25 49.38 4.03
CA PRO A 171 -25.94 48.09 4.64
C PRO A 171 -25.41 47.02 3.68
N GLY A 172 -25.94 46.95 2.46
CA GLY A 172 -25.44 46.04 1.43
C GLY A 172 -23.94 46.24 1.20
N GLU A 173 -23.57 47.47 0.87
CA GLU A 173 -22.27 47.87 0.32
C GLU A 173 -21.06 47.62 1.24
N VAL A 174 -21.29 47.42 2.54
CA VAL A 174 -20.23 47.16 3.51
C VAL A 174 -19.50 45.84 3.22
N LEU A 175 -20.27 44.77 2.96
CA LEU A 175 -19.74 43.42 2.75
C LEU A 175 -19.66 43.04 1.27
N GLY A 176 -20.43 43.71 0.41
CA GLY A 176 -20.53 43.40 -1.01
C GLY A 176 -21.85 43.88 -1.60
N HIS A 177 -22.09 43.67 -2.87
CA HIS A 177 -23.34 44.09 -3.50
C HIS A 177 -23.82 43.07 -4.50
N HIS A 178 -25.13 43.06 -4.76
CA HIS A 178 -25.71 42.23 -5.81
C HIS A 178 -25.51 42.90 -7.16
N VAL A 179 -24.83 42.21 -8.07
CA VAL A 179 -24.70 42.61 -9.47
C VAL A 179 -25.67 41.80 -10.31
N GLN A 180 -26.41 42.49 -11.18
CA GLN A 180 -27.30 41.82 -12.14
C GLN A 180 -26.46 41.30 -13.30
N LEU A 181 -26.44 39.97 -13.45
CA LEU A 181 -25.80 39.28 -14.57
C LEU A 181 -26.70 39.34 -15.82
N LYS A 182 -26.10 39.10 -16.99
CA LYS A 182 -26.85 38.94 -18.25
C LYS A 182 -27.89 37.82 -18.07
N GLY A 183 -29.16 38.14 -18.35
CA GLY A 183 -30.29 37.21 -18.14
C GLY A 183 -31.08 37.44 -16.84
N GLY A 184 -30.78 38.48 -16.06
CA GLY A 184 -31.60 38.91 -14.92
C GLY A 184 -31.29 38.21 -13.60
N GLN A 185 -30.40 37.21 -13.59
CA GLN A 185 -29.88 36.61 -12.36
C GLN A 185 -29.07 37.63 -11.56
N ARG A 186 -29.17 37.58 -10.23
CA ARG A 186 -28.34 38.39 -9.31
C ARG A 186 -27.24 37.53 -8.73
N SER A 187 -26.02 38.07 -8.68
CA SER A 187 -24.87 37.43 -8.03
C SER A 187 -24.27 38.38 -7.01
N PHE A 188 -23.97 37.87 -5.82
CA PHE A 188 -23.28 38.62 -4.80
C PHE A 188 -21.81 38.82 -5.18
N GLN A 189 -21.37 40.08 -5.22
CA GLN A 189 -19.96 40.45 -5.37
C GLN A 189 -19.42 40.95 -4.04
N PRO A 190 -18.46 40.24 -3.42
CA PRO A 190 -17.85 40.66 -2.16
C PRO A 190 -17.18 42.03 -2.24
N SER A 191 -17.12 42.72 -1.12
CA SER A 191 -16.39 43.98 -1.00
C SER A 191 -14.91 43.74 -1.28
N PRO A 192 -14.26 44.57 -2.13
CA PRO A 192 -12.83 44.42 -2.43
C PRO A 192 -11.95 44.61 -1.20
N LEU A 193 -12.50 45.15 -0.10
CA LEU A 193 -11.80 45.24 1.18
C LEU A 193 -11.33 43.87 1.69
N PHE A 194 -12.06 42.78 1.42
CA PHE A 194 -11.68 41.46 1.90
C PHE A 194 -10.34 40.96 1.34
N ASP A 195 -9.95 41.44 0.16
CA ASP A 195 -8.72 41.04 -0.53
C ASP A 195 -7.51 41.93 -0.20
N LEU A 196 -7.73 43.07 0.45
CA LEU A 196 -6.68 44.02 0.81
C LEU A 196 -6.07 43.66 2.17
N PRO A 197 -4.82 44.07 2.45
CA PRO A 197 -4.21 43.84 3.76
C PRO A 197 -4.86 44.70 4.87
N LEU A 198 -5.35 45.89 4.53
CA LEU A 198 -5.93 46.87 5.46
C LEU A 198 -7.35 47.25 5.04
N ALA A 199 -8.25 47.36 6.01
CA ALA A 199 -9.56 47.99 5.84
C ALA A 199 -9.75 49.07 6.92
N VAL A 200 -9.85 50.34 6.51
CA VAL A 200 -10.12 51.46 7.41
C VAL A 200 -11.59 51.81 7.31
N LEU A 201 -12.29 51.68 8.43
CA LEU A 201 -13.73 51.89 8.54
C LEU A 201 -13.95 53.09 9.48
N ASP A 202 -14.14 54.25 8.88
CA ASP A 202 -14.21 55.54 9.56
C ASP A 202 -15.64 55.94 9.93
N GLU A 203 -15.75 56.75 10.98
CA GLU A 203 -17.01 57.21 11.58
C GLU A 203 -18.01 56.08 11.87
N TRP A 204 -17.52 54.95 12.40
CA TRP A 204 -18.37 53.80 12.71
C TRP A 204 -19.48 54.16 13.71
N ASP A 205 -19.21 55.02 14.67
CA ASP A 205 -20.18 55.47 15.69
C ASP A 205 -21.34 56.29 15.10
N LYS A 206 -21.18 56.86 13.90
CA LYS A 206 -22.18 57.71 13.25
C LYS A 206 -23.01 57.00 12.18
N SER A 207 -22.70 55.74 11.88
CA SER A 207 -23.41 54.98 10.85
C SER A 207 -24.62 54.23 11.40
N ASP A 208 -25.51 53.79 10.51
CA ASP A 208 -26.69 53.01 10.89
C ASP A 208 -26.31 51.73 11.64
N PRO A 209 -27.12 51.28 12.64
CA PRO A 209 -26.81 50.08 13.43
C PRO A 209 -26.62 48.80 12.59
N GLU A 210 -27.24 48.71 11.42
CA GLU A 210 -27.00 47.60 10.49
C GLU A 210 -25.64 47.71 9.78
N VAL A 211 -25.25 48.92 9.35
CA VAL A 211 -23.91 49.21 8.78
C VAL A 211 -22.83 48.90 9.82
N GLN A 212 -23.05 49.31 11.07
CA GLN A 212 -22.19 49.02 12.21
C GLN A 212 -21.97 47.51 12.42
N ARG A 213 -23.07 46.74 12.50
CA ARG A 213 -23.03 45.28 12.67
C ARG A 213 -22.30 44.58 11.54
N ARG A 214 -22.52 45.00 10.29
CA ARG A 214 -21.83 44.45 9.12
C ARG A 214 -20.35 44.82 9.10
N ALA A 215 -19.99 46.06 9.44
CA ALA A 215 -18.60 46.50 9.53
C ALA A 215 -17.79 45.67 10.55
N LEU A 216 -18.43 45.25 11.65
CA LEU A 216 -17.80 44.41 12.66
C LEU A 216 -17.40 43.02 12.15
N LEU A 217 -17.97 42.52 11.05
CA LEU A 217 -17.59 41.22 10.49
C LEU A 217 -16.13 41.20 10.00
N PHE A 218 -15.57 42.34 9.57
CA PHE A 218 -14.14 42.43 9.27
C PHE A 218 -13.27 42.20 10.52
N GLY A 219 -13.79 42.50 11.71
CA GLY A 219 -13.18 42.31 13.03
C GLY A 219 -13.70 41.11 13.81
N HIS A 220 -14.40 40.16 13.18
CA HIS A 220 -14.94 38.98 13.86
C HIS A 220 -13.85 38.03 14.38
N GLY A 221 -12.65 38.14 13.84
CA GLY A 221 -11.50 37.36 14.26
C GLY A 221 -11.35 36.02 13.55
N GLU A 222 -12.30 35.62 12.71
CA GLU A 222 -12.18 34.48 11.79
C GLU A 222 -11.56 34.91 10.46
N ARG A 223 -10.82 33.99 9.82
CA ARG A 223 -10.19 34.21 8.51
C ARG A 223 -11.12 33.89 7.34
N GLU A 224 -12.13 33.08 7.56
CA GLU A 224 -13.16 32.73 6.58
C GLU A 224 -14.53 33.07 7.16
N LEU A 225 -15.37 33.71 6.38
CA LEU A 225 -16.70 34.16 6.80
C LEU A 225 -17.74 33.70 5.78
N THR A 226 -18.87 33.19 6.22
CA THR A 226 -19.99 32.90 5.32
C THR A 226 -20.90 34.11 5.23
N VAL A 227 -20.97 34.73 4.05
CA VAL A 227 -21.85 35.87 3.74
C VAL A 227 -22.75 35.47 2.59
N GLU A 228 -24.06 35.51 2.82
CA GLU A 228 -25.08 35.19 1.80
C GLU A 228 -24.87 33.83 1.10
N GLY A 229 -24.41 32.82 1.86
CA GLY A 229 -24.16 31.47 1.36
C GLY A 229 -22.82 31.29 0.63
N GLN A 230 -22.03 32.36 0.47
CA GLN A 230 -20.67 32.30 -0.07
C GLN A 230 -19.64 32.37 1.07
N THR A 231 -18.60 31.53 1.01
CA THR A 231 -17.46 31.61 1.93
C THR A 231 -16.44 32.60 1.39
N LEU A 232 -16.12 33.62 2.19
CA LEU A 232 -15.21 34.71 1.86
C LEU A 232 -13.96 34.62 2.73
N ALA A 233 -12.78 34.72 2.11
CA ALA A 233 -11.53 34.85 2.84
C ALA A 233 -11.35 36.32 3.28
N ASN A 234 -11.31 36.57 4.58
CA ASN A 234 -11.03 37.89 5.13
C ASN A 234 -9.52 38.06 5.32
N ARG A 235 -8.85 38.66 4.33
CA ARG A 235 -7.42 38.98 4.39
C ARG A 235 -7.13 40.33 5.06
N ALA A 236 -8.13 41.20 5.18
CA ALA A 236 -7.96 42.52 5.77
C ALA A 236 -7.83 42.51 7.29
N THR A 237 -6.87 43.27 7.80
CA THR A 237 -6.89 43.72 9.20
C THR A 237 -7.74 44.98 9.29
N ALA A 238 -8.77 44.94 10.13
CA ALA A 238 -9.73 46.03 10.26
C ALA A 238 -9.26 47.06 11.27
N LEU A 239 -9.27 48.34 10.86
CA LEU A 239 -9.08 49.51 11.70
C LEU A 239 -10.39 50.30 11.75
N LEU A 240 -11.06 50.26 12.91
CA LEU A 240 -12.24 51.09 13.19
C LEU A 240 -11.81 52.42 13.79
N LEU A 241 -12.35 53.50 13.24
CA LEU A 241 -12.18 54.84 13.80
C LEU A 241 -13.52 55.32 14.36
N LEU A 242 -13.51 55.70 15.63
CA LEU A 242 -14.70 56.07 16.39
C LEU A 242 -14.56 57.48 16.94
N ASN A 243 -15.58 58.31 16.77
CA ASN A 243 -15.77 59.52 17.54
C ASN A 243 -16.53 59.16 18.84
N CYS A 244 -15.95 59.52 19.98
CA CYS A 244 -16.60 59.32 21.27
C CYS A 244 -16.52 60.64 22.04
N GLU A 245 -17.66 61.27 22.27
CA GLU A 245 -17.70 62.64 22.80
C GLU A 245 -17.58 62.70 24.33
N TRP A 246 -18.10 61.72 25.11
CA TRP A 246 -18.17 61.80 26.59
C TRP A 246 -17.83 60.50 27.35
N GLU A 247 -17.86 60.56 28.69
CA GLU A 247 -17.58 59.44 29.61
C GLU A 247 -18.56 58.29 29.44
N GLY A 248 -18.03 57.08 29.32
CA GLY A 248 -18.83 55.88 29.06
C GLY A 248 -17.99 54.77 28.44
N SER A 249 -18.56 53.56 28.41
CA SER A 249 -18.00 52.42 27.70
C SER A 249 -17.88 52.74 26.20
N LEU A 250 -16.93 52.08 25.53
CA LEU A 250 -16.85 52.13 24.07
C LEU A 250 -18.19 51.66 23.48
N PRO A 251 -18.70 52.28 22.39
CA PRO A 251 -19.95 51.89 21.75
C PRO A 251 -19.82 50.58 20.96
N LEU A 252 -18.97 49.66 21.40
CA LEU A 252 -18.71 48.37 20.77
C LEU A 252 -19.29 47.26 21.64
N PRO A 253 -19.89 46.21 21.06
CA PRO A 253 -20.33 45.05 21.83
C PRO A 253 -19.16 44.40 22.57
N GLU A 254 -19.42 43.89 23.78
CA GLU A 254 -18.37 43.41 24.70
C GLU A 254 -17.50 42.32 24.06
N GLU A 255 -18.10 41.43 23.26
CA GLU A 255 -17.40 40.36 22.54
C GLU A 255 -16.37 40.88 21.53
N TYR A 256 -16.59 42.06 20.93
CA TYR A 256 -15.60 42.71 20.08
C TYR A 256 -14.56 43.46 20.90
N VAL A 257 -14.97 44.09 22.00
CA VAL A 257 -14.07 44.81 22.90
C VAL A 257 -12.99 43.90 23.51
N ARG A 258 -13.34 42.65 23.81
CA ARG A 258 -12.41 41.64 24.38
C ARG A 258 -11.31 41.20 23.42
N ARG A 259 -11.58 41.17 22.11
CA ARG A 259 -10.62 40.81 21.05
C ARG A 259 -9.98 42.02 20.36
N ALA A 260 -10.38 43.23 20.75
CA ALA A 260 -9.91 44.44 20.11
C ALA A 260 -8.69 45.02 20.81
N ILE A 261 -7.70 45.44 20.02
CA ILE A 261 -6.67 46.37 20.44
C ILE A 261 -7.24 47.77 20.30
N VAL A 262 -7.50 48.43 21.42
CA VAL A 262 -8.20 49.71 21.44
C VAL A 262 -7.31 50.80 22.01
N LEU A 263 -7.00 51.79 21.18
CA LEU A 263 -6.38 53.04 21.60
C LEU A 263 -7.47 54.06 21.94
N ASP A 264 -7.67 54.33 23.22
CA ASP A 264 -8.61 55.34 23.70
C ASP A 264 -7.89 56.68 23.91
N LEU A 265 -8.16 57.63 23.02
CA LEU A 265 -7.53 58.94 23.05
C LEU A 265 -8.14 59.87 24.09
N ARG A 266 -9.30 59.55 24.68
CA ARG A 266 -10.00 60.48 25.59
C ARG A 266 -9.12 60.89 26.78
N PRO A 267 -8.43 59.98 27.50
CA PRO A 267 -7.54 60.39 28.59
C PRO A 267 -6.34 61.20 28.09
N LEU A 268 -5.76 60.82 26.94
CA LEU A 268 -4.61 61.51 26.36
C LEU A 268 -4.96 62.94 25.92
N GLN A 269 -6.16 63.14 25.36
CA GLN A 269 -6.70 64.45 24.99
C GLN A 269 -6.95 65.32 26.22
N ARG A 270 -7.53 64.76 27.29
CA ARG A 270 -7.77 65.49 28.56
C ARG A 270 -6.48 65.95 29.21
N LEU A 271 -5.45 65.12 29.19
CA LEU A 271 -4.14 65.40 29.79
C LEU A 271 -3.24 66.24 28.87
N GLY A 272 -3.66 66.53 27.63
CA GLY A 272 -2.86 67.27 26.64
C GLY A 272 -1.65 66.50 26.12
N GLU A 273 -1.62 65.17 26.30
CA GLU A 273 -0.48 64.32 25.96
C GLU A 273 -0.32 64.05 24.45
N LEU A 274 -1.35 64.36 23.65
CA LEU A 274 -1.25 64.29 22.19
C LEU A 274 -0.44 65.44 21.59
N GLY A 275 -0.19 66.52 22.34
CA GLY A 275 0.55 67.68 21.85
C GLY A 275 -0.17 68.45 20.73
N ASP A 276 0.61 69.11 19.87
CA ASP A 276 0.09 69.87 18.72
C ASP A 276 -0.23 68.93 17.56
N VAL A 277 -1.48 68.42 17.55
CA VAL A 277 -2.01 67.48 16.56
C VAL A 277 -1.81 67.98 15.12
N PRO A 278 -2.23 69.20 14.72
CA PRO A 278 -1.99 69.70 13.35
C PRO A 278 -0.52 69.65 12.93
N THR A 279 0.39 70.07 13.82
CA THR A 279 1.83 70.04 13.54
C THR A 279 2.34 68.60 13.38
N ILE A 280 1.89 67.67 14.22
CA ILE A 280 2.24 66.24 14.11
C ILE A 280 1.73 65.66 12.79
N ALA A 281 0.46 65.90 12.45
CA ALA A 281 -0.15 65.42 11.21
C ALA A 281 0.60 65.93 9.97
N ARG A 282 0.97 67.22 9.96
CA ARG A 282 1.77 67.82 8.88
C ARG A 282 3.14 67.16 8.77
N ARG A 283 3.84 66.94 9.89
CA ARG A 283 5.15 66.27 9.89
C ARG A 283 5.08 64.85 9.34
N ILE A 284 4.03 64.10 9.67
CA ILE A 284 3.80 62.75 9.14
C ILE A 284 3.56 62.79 7.63
N SER A 285 2.68 63.68 7.16
CA SER A 285 2.43 63.85 5.72
C SER A 285 3.72 64.21 4.97
N THR A 286 4.41 65.26 5.41
CA THR A 286 5.67 65.70 4.79
C THR A 286 6.71 64.59 4.77
N TYR A 287 6.84 63.82 5.85
CA TYR A 287 7.76 62.70 5.89
C TYR A 287 7.41 61.62 4.84
N LEU A 288 6.14 61.26 4.70
CA LEU A 288 5.70 60.27 3.71
C LEU A 288 5.82 60.77 2.27
N ASP A 289 5.66 62.08 2.05
CA ASP A 289 5.84 62.72 0.74
C ASP A 289 7.31 62.78 0.33
N GLU A 290 8.21 63.11 1.27
CA GLU A 290 9.66 63.25 1.04
C GLU A 290 10.41 61.90 1.06
N GLN A 291 9.94 60.96 1.86
CA GLN A 291 10.51 59.63 2.04
C GLN A 291 9.41 58.59 1.77
N PRO A 292 9.21 58.18 0.50
CA PRO A 292 8.18 57.20 0.16
C PRO A 292 8.60 55.82 0.66
N ILE A 293 8.40 55.57 1.95
CA ILE A 293 8.55 54.23 2.53
C ILE A 293 7.41 53.39 1.99
N ARG A 294 7.76 52.31 1.29
CA ARG A 294 6.81 51.32 0.81
C ARG A 294 7.08 50.01 1.51
N LEU A 295 6.26 49.70 2.50
CA LEU A 295 6.36 48.46 3.25
C LEU A 295 5.79 47.32 2.42
N ASN A 296 6.67 46.49 1.85
CA ASN A 296 6.27 45.25 1.22
C ASN A 296 6.20 44.14 2.30
N LEU A 297 5.00 43.91 2.83
CA LEU A 297 4.75 42.88 3.85
C LEU A 297 5.23 41.49 3.41
N GLY A 298 5.12 41.16 2.12
CA GLY A 298 5.56 39.88 1.55
C GLY A 298 7.07 39.67 1.59
N SER A 299 7.85 40.75 1.64
CA SER A 299 9.32 40.71 1.66
C SER A 299 9.91 40.67 3.06
N LEU A 300 9.10 40.85 4.12
CA LEU A 300 9.55 40.88 5.51
C LEU A 300 10.00 39.51 6.04
N GLY A 301 10.09 38.47 5.20
CA GLY A 301 10.77 37.18 5.39
C GLY A 301 10.88 36.67 6.83
N SER A 302 10.07 35.69 7.21
CA SER A 302 10.33 34.95 8.45
C SER A 302 11.61 34.11 8.30
N THR A 303 12.48 34.10 9.31
CA THR A 303 13.71 33.30 9.35
C THR A 303 13.42 31.79 9.49
N ALA A 304 12.18 31.41 9.80
CA ALA A 304 11.68 30.04 9.86
C ALA A 304 10.21 29.97 9.44
N ALA A 305 9.68 28.78 9.13
CA ALA A 305 8.24 28.61 8.94
C ALA A 305 7.50 29.10 10.21
N PRO A 306 6.46 29.94 10.08
CA PRO A 306 5.75 30.46 11.24
C PRO A 306 5.14 29.29 12.02
N ALA A 307 5.51 29.19 13.29
CA ALA A 307 5.03 28.18 14.22
C ALA A 307 4.42 28.90 15.42
N LYS A 308 3.42 28.28 16.02
CA LYS A 308 2.85 28.74 17.30
C LYS A 308 3.94 28.86 18.37
N LEU A 309 3.70 29.71 19.35
CA LEU A 309 4.57 29.85 20.51
C LEU A 309 4.69 28.50 21.23
N ALA A 310 5.91 28.17 21.64
CA ALA A 310 6.13 27.02 22.52
C ALA A 310 5.44 27.26 23.87
N ASP A 311 5.08 26.19 24.59
CA ASP A 311 4.40 26.28 25.89
C ASP A 311 5.14 27.20 26.88
N SER A 312 6.48 27.18 26.88
CA SER A 312 7.31 28.06 27.71
C SER A 312 7.22 29.54 27.32
N GLU A 313 7.12 29.83 26.03
CA GLU A 313 6.97 31.20 25.52
C GLU A 313 5.57 31.73 25.81
N PHE A 314 4.55 30.89 25.61
CA PHE A 314 3.17 31.21 25.98
C PHE A 314 3.03 31.46 27.49
N GLN A 315 3.67 30.64 28.32
CA GLN A 315 3.68 30.85 29.76
C GLN A 315 4.39 32.15 30.15
N LEU A 316 5.51 32.48 29.51
CA LEU A 316 6.21 33.75 29.72
C LEU A 316 5.31 34.95 29.35
N LEU A 317 4.59 34.88 28.23
CA LEU A 317 3.62 35.90 27.85
C LEU A 317 2.54 36.10 28.92
N ARG A 318 1.96 35.00 29.44
CA ARG A 318 0.99 35.07 30.54
C ARG A 318 1.58 35.70 31.79
N ASP A 319 2.78 35.30 32.18
CA ASP A 319 3.45 35.82 33.38
C ASP A 319 3.79 37.32 33.26
N LEU A 320 4.05 37.78 32.04
CA LEU A 320 4.29 39.19 31.75
C LEU A 320 3.01 40.03 31.78
N ILE A 321 1.85 39.50 31.37
CA ILE A 321 0.62 40.29 31.25
C ILE A 321 -0.30 40.15 32.47
N ARG A 322 -0.56 38.92 32.91
CA ARG A 322 -1.58 38.59 33.93
C ARG A 322 -1.48 39.43 35.20
N PRO A 323 -0.30 39.66 35.81
CA PRO A 323 -0.21 40.45 37.04
C PRO A 323 -0.44 41.95 36.86
N ARG A 324 -0.49 42.45 35.61
CA ARG A 324 -0.54 43.88 35.29
C ARG A 324 -1.87 44.34 34.74
N VAL A 325 -2.79 43.42 34.52
CA VAL A 325 -4.15 43.73 34.06
C VAL A 325 -5.10 43.68 35.25
N ARG A 326 -6.10 44.57 35.25
CA ARG A 326 -7.15 44.57 36.28
C ARG A 326 -8.12 43.41 36.10
N GLU A 327 -8.37 43.02 34.85
CA GLU A 327 -9.29 41.95 34.48
C GLU A 327 -8.66 41.04 33.41
N GLU A 328 -8.20 39.84 33.80
CA GLU A 328 -7.56 38.88 32.88
C GLU A 328 -8.50 38.43 31.74
N ARG A 329 -9.82 38.44 31.98
CA ARG A 329 -10.84 38.07 30.96
C ARG A 329 -10.86 38.98 29.72
N LEU A 330 -10.23 40.15 29.79
CA LEU A 330 -10.11 41.10 28.69
C LEU A 330 -8.85 40.88 27.85
N VAL A 331 -8.03 39.86 28.17
CA VAL A 331 -6.80 39.53 27.47
C VAL A 331 -7.05 38.40 26.48
N ASP A 332 -6.96 38.70 25.18
CA ASP A 332 -6.97 37.69 24.13
C ASP A 332 -5.54 37.20 23.82
N TYR A 333 -5.11 36.16 24.53
CA TYR A 333 -3.77 35.58 24.35
C TYR A 333 -3.55 34.98 22.96
N LEU A 334 -4.60 34.52 22.27
CA LEU A 334 -4.48 34.01 20.91
C LEU A 334 -4.19 35.16 19.93
N GLY A 335 -4.90 36.27 20.09
CA GLY A 335 -4.60 37.50 19.36
C GLY A 335 -3.18 37.99 19.62
N LEU A 336 -2.73 37.99 20.88
CA LEU A 336 -1.36 38.38 21.23
C LEU A 336 -0.29 37.46 20.64
N GLU A 337 -0.53 36.16 20.61
CA GLU A 337 0.37 35.20 19.95
C GLU A 337 0.55 35.54 18.45
N ILE A 338 -0.54 35.82 17.74
CA ILE A 338 -0.49 36.24 16.34
C ILE A 338 0.34 37.52 16.20
N LEU A 339 0.13 38.49 17.09
CA LEU A 339 0.91 39.73 17.11
C LEU A 339 2.39 39.49 17.42
N ILE A 340 2.76 38.52 18.25
CA ILE A 340 4.17 38.23 18.53
C ILE A 340 4.86 37.72 17.28
N LEU A 341 4.23 36.76 16.59
CA LEU A 341 4.78 36.19 15.37
C LEU A 341 4.88 37.22 14.24
N GLY A 342 3.89 38.11 14.10
CA GLY A 342 3.98 39.22 13.15
C GLY A 342 5.07 40.24 13.51
N TYR A 343 5.29 40.49 14.80
CA TYR A 343 6.30 41.43 15.29
C TYR A 343 7.71 40.86 15.09
N GLU A 344 7.88 39.54 15.26
CA GLU A 344 9.12 38.80 14.99
C GLU A 344 9.64 39.06 13.57
N CYS A 345 8.75 39.28 12.59
CA CYS A 345 9.16 39.63 11.23
C CYS A 345 9.94 40.95 11.14
N PHE A 346 9.75 41.89 12.07
CA PHE A 346 10.44 43.19 12.10
C PHE A 346 11.71 43.20 12.95
N VAL A 347 11.79 42.34 13.96
CA VAL A 347 12.92 42.34 14.93
C VAL A 347 13.83 41.13 14.80
N LYS A 348 13.40 40.08 14.10
CA LYS A 348 14.11 38.81 13.88
C LYS A 348 14.55 38.09 15.16
N ASP A 349 13.87 38.38 16.27
CA ASP A 349 14.08 37.76 17.58
C ASP A 349 12.72 37.57 18.26
N ARG A 350 12.34 36.31 18.48
CA ARG A 350 11.04 35.94 19.06
C ARG A 350 10.87 36.43 20.49
N LEU A 351 11.92 36.40 21.31
CA LEU A 351 11.84 36.88 22.69
C LEU A 351 11.73 38.41 22.72
N ALA A 352 12.46 39.09 21.83
CA ALA A 352 12.30 40.53 21.66
C ALA A 352 10.88 40.88 21.19
N ALA A 353 10.32 40.12 20.24
CA ALA A 353 8.94 40.28 19.78
C ALA A 353 7.90 40.05 20.89
N LEU A 354 8.09 39.00 21.70
CA LEU A 354 7.25 38.70 22.86
C LEU A 354 7.24 39.86 23.85
N PHE A 355 8.42 40.38 24.19
CA PHE A 355 8.55 41.55 25.04
C PHE A 355 7.87 42.77 24.42
N GLY A 356 8.14 43.05 23.14
CA GLY A 356 7.62 44.22 22.42
C GLY A 356 6.11 44.24 22.41
N VAL A 357 5.49 43.14 22.01
CA VAL A 357 4.02 43.01 21.96
C VAL A 357 3.41 43.09 23.35
N ALA A 358 3.95 42.40 24.35
CA ALA A 358 3.39 42.45 25.70
C ALA A 358 3.45 43.88 26.28
N PHE A 359 4.57 44.59 26.07
CA PHE A 359 4.73 45.96 26.53
C PHE A 359 3.84 46.94 25.75
N ASP A 360 3.84 46.87 24.43
CA ASP A 360 3.03 47.75 23.58
C ASP A 360 1.53 47.51 23.82
N TRP A 361 1.11 46.27 24.06
CA TRP A 361 -0.28 45.94 24.39
C TRP A 361 -0.69 46.50 25.76
N LEU A 362 0.16 46.37 26.78
CA LEU A 362 -0.10 46.98 28.11
C LEU A 362 -0.15 48.50 28.01
N ARG A 363 0.74 49.11 27.20
CA ARG A 363 0.75 50.55 26.93
C ARG A 363 -0.54 51.01 26.28
N VAL A 364 -1.04 50.31 25.26
CA VAL A 364 -2.32 50.66 24.63
C VAL A 364 -3.48 50.45 25.61
N SER A 365 -3.47 49.35 26.35
CA SER A 365 -4.48 49.02 27.37
C SER A 365 -4.55 50.01 28.54
N GLU A 366 -3.44 50.67 28.85
CA GLU A 366 -3.36 51.76 29.83
C GLU A 366 -4.33 52.90 29.51
N THR A 367 -4.51 53.21 28.22
CA THR A 367 -5.43 54.27 27.78
C THR A 367 -6.90 53.98 28.10
N ARG A 368 -7.23 52.73 28.42
CA ARG A 368 -8.57 52.30 28.84
C ARG A 368 -8.69 52.07 30.35
N GLY A 369 -7.63 52.32 31.11
CA GLY A 369 -7.57 51.98 32.52
C GLY A 369 -7.63 50.47 32.80
N ALA A 370 -7.28 49.63 31.82
CA ALA A 370 -7.33 48.16 31.94
C ALA A 370 -6.11 47.57 32.68
N VAL A 371 -5.10 48.38 32.95
CA VAL A 371 -3.86 47.98 33.64
C VAL A 371 -3.82 48.50 35.08
N VAL A 372 -3.03 47.83 35.93
CA VAL A 372 -2.76 48.26 37.31
C VAL A 372 -1.77 49.44 37.33
N GLU A 373 -1.82 50.26 38.37
CA GLU A 373 -0.86 51.35 38.54
C GLU A 373 0.57 50.81 38.72
N GLY A 374 1.57 51.50 38.17
CA GLY A 374 2.98 51.06 38.24
C GLY A 374 3.31 49.81 37.40
N TRP A 375 2.41 49.37 36.51
CA TRP A 375 2.60 48.16 35.71
C TRP A 375 3.93 48.12 34.93
N ALA A 376 4.39 49.27 34.43
CA ALA A 376 5.60 49.35 33.59
C ALA A 376 6.85 48.96 34.38
N GLU A 377 6.99 49.41 35.63
CA GLU A 377 8.14 49.08 36.47
C GLU A 377 8.15 47.60 36.85
N THR A 378 6.99 47.08 37.26
CA THR A 378 6.85 45.66 37.58
C THR A 378 7.10 44.80 36.35
N PHE A 379 6.64 45.19 35.16
CA PHE A 379 6.89 44.48 33.91
C PHE A 379 8.38 44.40 33.59
N LEU A 380 9.09 45.54 33.63
CA LEU A 380 10.52 45.59 33.37
C LEU A 380 11.33 44.78 34.38
N SER A 381 10.91 44.76 35.66
CA SER A 381 11.55 43.93 36.69
C SER A 381 11.42 42.43 36.40
N THR A 382 10.22 41.96 36.01
CA THR A 382 10.00 40.56 35.65
C THR A 382 10.73 40.19 34.38
N TRP A 383 10.75 41.06 33.37
CA TRP A 383 11.53 40.83 32.15
C TRP A 383 13.03 40.72 32.44
N LYS A 384 13.59 41.55 33.33
CA LYS A 384 15.00 41.41 33.75
C LYS A 384 15.28 40.08 34.45
N GLN A 385 14.31 39.53 35.17
CA GLN A 385 14.45 38.26 35.92
C GLN A 385 14.21 37.01 35.07
N ARG A 386 13.34 37.10 34.04
CA ARG A 386 12.83 35.94 33.27
C ARG A 386 13.06 36.01 31.76
N GLY A 387 13.50 37.15 31.24
CA GLY A 387 13.84 37.33 29.83
C GLY A 387 15.22 36.75 29.48
N PRO A 388 15.68 36.88 28.22
CA PRO A 388 16.94 36.33 27.73
C PRO A 388 18.20 36.86 28.43
N LEU A 389 18.07 37.86 29.32
CA LEU A 389 19.12 38.38 30.18
C LEU A 389 19.40 37.54 31.45
N ALA A 390 18.82 36.35 31.58
CA ALA A 390 19.18 35.37 32.62
C ALA A 390 20.02 34.22 32.01
N PRO A 391 21.37 34.32 32.01
CA PRO A 391 22.26 33.28 31.44
C PRO A 391 22.08 31.91 32.07
N GLU A 392 21.60 31.84 33.31
CA GLU A 392 21.37 30.59 34.03
C GLU A 392 20.04 29.92 33.62
N GLN A 393 19.00 30.71 33.31
CA GLN A 393 17.70 30.14 32.92
C GLN A 393 17.68 29.65 31.48
N ALA A 394 18.38 30.30 30.55
CA ALA A 394 18.51 29.78 29.18
C ALA A 394 19.25 28.42 29.17
N ARG A 395 20.26 28.26 30.03
CA ARG A 395 20.96 26.97 30.22
C ARG A 395 20.07 25.95 30.93
N ALA A 396 19.34 26.33 31.97
CA ALA A 396 18.43 25.44 32.68
C ALA A 396 17.24 25.01 31.81
N VAL A 397 16.68 25.89 30.99
CA VAL A 397 15.58 25.60 30.06
C VAL A 397 16.08 24.76 28.89
N ALA A 398 17.26 25.02 28.33
CA ALA A 398 17.83 24.15 27.31
C ALA A 398 18.12 22.73 27.84
N VAL A 399 18.61 22.62 29.07
CA VAL A 399 18.83 21.32 29.73
C VAL A 399 17.49 20.64 30.04
N ALA A 400 16.49 21.36 30.54
CA ALA A 400 15.17 20.82 30.84
C ALA A 400 14.41 20.38 29.56
N GLN A 401 14.49 21.17 28.48
CA GLN A 401 13.91 20.83 27.18
C GLN A 401 14.61 19.63 26.55
N SER A 402 15.95 19.55 26.66
CA SER A 402 16.71 18.37 26.23
C SER A 402 16.31 17.11 27.01
N GLN A 403 16.17 17.22 28.34
CA GLN A 403 15.72 16.11 29.19
C GLN A 403 14.26 15.70 28.89
N GLN A 404 13.38 16.66 28.65
CA GLN A 404 11.98 16.40 28.32
C GLN A 404 11.81 15.80 26.92
N ALA A 405 12.62 16.24 25.95
CA ALA A 405 12.68 15.63 24.61
C ALA A 405 13.19 14.19 24.69
N GLN A 406 14.24 13.92 25.48
CA GLN A 406 14.72 12.56 25.74
C GLN A 406 13.67 11.68 26.43
N LEU A 407 12.93 12.21 27.40
CA LEU A 407 11.83 11.49 28.06
C LEU A 407 10.68 11.18 27.11
N LYS A 408 10.24 12.15 26.28
CA LYS A 408 9.20 11.94 25.27
C LYS A 408 9.65 10.94 24.22
N GLN A 409 10.91 10.99 23.79
CA GLN A 409 11.47 10.03 22.85
C GLN A 409 11.49 8.62 23.45
N ARG A 410 11.94 8.46 24.71
CA ARG A 410 11.86 7.17 25.42
C ARG A 410 10.42 6.68 25.60
N GLN A 411 9.46 7.57 25.89
CA GLN A 411 8.05 7.22 25.99
C GLN A 411 7.46 6.79 24.64
N HIS A 412 7.84 7.46 23.54
CA HIS A 412 7.43 7.05 22.20
C HIS A 412 8.05 5.73 21.78
N GLU A 413 9.33 5.49 22.11
CA GLU A 413 10.01 4.22 21.88
C GLU A 413 9.38 3.10 22.71
N GLN A 414 9.08 3.34 23.99
CA GLN A 414 8.38 2.38 24.86
C GLN A 414 6.94 2.12 24.38
N ALA A 415 6.20 3.14 23.96
CA ALA A 415 4.85 2.98 23.43
C ALA A 415 4.84 2.27 22.06
N ALA A 416 5.85 2.49 21.22
CA ALA A 416 6.05 1.78 19.97
C ALA A 416 6.42 0.31 20.21
N GLN A 417 7.32 0.03 21.17
CA GLN A 417 7.65 -1.32 21.61
C GLN A 417 6.42 -2.03 22.20
N LEU A 418 5.64 -1.37 23.06
CA LEU A 418 4.41 -1.92 23.63
C LEU A 418 3.34 -2.17 22.55
N LYS A 419 3.20 -1.29 21.55
CA LYS A 419 2.30 -1.53 20.41
C LYS A 419 2.77 -2.68 19.54
N GLN A 420 4.09 -2.83 19.32
CA GLN A 420 4.64 -3.98 18.60
C GLN A 420 4.43 -5.28 19.36
N LEU A 421 4.72 -5.31 20.66
CA LEU A 421 4.46 -6.45 21.54
C LEU A 421 2.97 -6.81 21.56
N HIS A 422 2.08 -5.82 21.68
CA HIS A 422 0.64 -6.03 21.67
C HIS A 422 0.11 -6.50 20.31
N GLN A 423 0.64 -5.99 19.19
CA GLN A 423 0.31 -6.47 17.85
C GLN A 423 0.84 -7.89 17.60
N GLU A 424 1.99 -8.24 18.15
CA GLU A 424 2.52 -9.60 18.11
C GLU A 424 1.66 -10.56 18.95
N GLU A 425 1.25 -10.15 20.16
CA GLU A 425 0.30 -10.89 21.01
C GLU A 425 -1.05 -11.11 20.33
N LEU A 426 -1.61 -10.10 19.65
CA LEU A 426 -2.86 -10.20 18.90
C LEU A 426 -2.74 -11.13 17.67
N ARG A 427 -1.53 -11.33 17.11
CA ARG A 427 -1.29 -12.23 15.97
C ARG A 427 -1.02 -13.69 16.37
N GLN A 428 -0.71 -13.97 17.64
CA GLN A 428 -0.45 -15.33 18.11
C GLN A 428 -1.68 -16.27 18.02
N PRO A 429 -2.92 -15.85 18.37
CA PRO A 429 -4.11 -16.68 18.24
C PRO A 429 -4.38 -17.08 16.79
N ALA A 430 -4.23 -16.14 15.84
CA ALA A 430 -4.43 -16.39 14.42
C ALA A 430 -3.38 -17.38 13.86
N ARG A 431 -2.10 -17.24 14.24
CA ARG A 431 -1.04 -18.19 13.85
C ARG A 431 -1.27 -19.59 14.42
N ARG A 432 -1.75 -19.70 15.66
CA ARG A 432 -2.09 -20.99 16.30
C ARG A 432 -3.28 -21.65 15.61
N ALA A 433 -4.32 -20.88 15.28
CA ALA A 433 -5.48 -21.38 14.54
C ALA A 433 -5.11 -21.89 13.14
N ALA A 434 -4.28 -21.14 12.40
CA ALA A 434 -3.81 -21.54 11.07
C ALA A 434 -2.96 -22.82 11.11
N ARG A 435 -2.01 -22.92 12.07
CA ARG A 435 -1.16 -24.11 12.23
C ARG A 435 -1.97 -25.35 12.62
N LYS A 436 -2.97 -25.19 13.47
CA LYS A 436 -3.91 -26.26 13.85
C LYS A 436 -4.74 -26.75 12.67
N GLN A 437 -5.27 -25.84 11.85
CA GLN A 437 -6.00 -26.19 10.63
C GLN A 437 -5.09 -26.92 9.62
N HIS A 438 -3.84 -26.49 9.48
CA HIS A 438 -2.86 -27.14 8.61
C HIS A 438 -2.59 -28.60 9.01
N LEU A 439 -2.35 -28.86 10.30
CA LEU A 439 -2.12 -30.22 10.82
C LEU A 439 -3.35 -31.11 10.69
N VAL A 440 -4.56 -30.58 10.96
CA VAL A 440 -5.82 -31.31 10.72
C VAL A 440 -5.96 -31.68 9.23
N GLY A 441 -5.63 -30.76 8.32
CA GLY A 441 -5.70 -31.00 6.88
C GLY A 441 -4.70 -32.05 6.38
N ARG A 442 -3.53 -32.19 7.02
CA ARG A 442 -2.57 -33.27 6.72
C ARG A 442 -3.14 -34.65 7.10
N LEU A 443 -3.62 -34.80 8.33
CA LEU A 443 -4.23 -36.05 8.80
C LEU A 443 -5.47 -36.46 8.00
N GLN A 444 -6.29 -35.50 7.57
CA GLN A 444 -7.46 -35.79 6.73
C GLN A 444 -7.07 -36.32 5.34
N ARG A 445 -6.02 -35.78 4.73
CA ARG A 445 -5.50 -36.26 3.44
C ARG A 445 -4.97 -37.69 3.55
N LEU A 446 -4.26 -37.99 4.64
CA LEU A 446 -3.82 -39.36 4.98
C LEU A 446 -5.00 -40.33 5.08
N ILE A 447 -6.05 -39.98 5.82
CA ILE A 447 -7.25 -40.80 5.97
C ILE A 447 -7.88 -41.09 4.60
N GLN A 448 -8.09 -40.06 3.78
CA GLN A 448 -8.69 -40.22 2.44
C GLN A 448 -7.84 -41.11 1.54
N TYR A 449 -6.52 -40.98 1.64
CA TYR A 449 -5.58 -41.74 0.84
C TYR A 449 -5.58 -43.23 1.22
N LEU A 450 -5.45 -43.56 2.52
CA LEU A 450 -5.49 -44.94 3.00
C LEU A 450 -6.82 -45.64 2.68
N GLN A 451 -7.94 -44.92 2.82
CA GLN A 451 -9.26 -45.44 2.43
C GLN A 451 -9.35 -45.75 0.93
N LYS A 452 -8.73 -44.92 0.08
CA LYS A 452 -8.68 -45.15 -1.36
C LYS A 452 -7.88 -46.42 -1.70
N GLN A 453 -6.72 -46.60 -1.06
CA GLN A 453 -5.88 -47.78 -1.28
C GLN A 453 -6.54 -49.06 -0.79
N LEU A 454 -7.20 -49.04 0.37
CA LEU A 454 -7.95 -50.18 0.88
C LEU A 454 -9.07 -50.61 -0.08
N ARG A 455 -9.83 -49.65 -0.63
CA ARG A 455 -10.88 -49.94 -1.64
C ARG A 455 -10.32 -50.55 -2.92
N LEU A 456 -9.14 -50.11 -3.36
CA LEU A 456 -8.47 -50.68 -4.53
C LEU A 456 -8.06 -52.13 -4.26
N LEU A 457 -7.46 -52.38 -3.09
CA LEU A 457 -7.07 -53.72 -2.66
C LEU A 457 -8.28 -54.67 -2.58
N GLN A 458 -9.38 -54.24 -1.95
CA GLN A 458 -10.62 -55.01 -1.83
C GLN A 458 -11.24 -55.35 -3.19
N ARG A 459 -11.19 -54.41 -4.14
CA ARG A 459 -11.73 -54.61 -5.49
C ARG A 459 -10.88 -55.56 -6.32
N GLU A 460 -9.57 -55.58 -6.09
CA GLU A 460 -8.62 -56.37 -6.88
C GLU A 460 -8.33 -57.75 -6.27
N ALA A 461 -8.65 -57.98 -5.01
CA ALA A 461 -8.38 -59.24 -4.33
C ALA A 461 -9.25 -60.41 -4.84
N PRO A 462 -8.65 -61.57 -5.21
CA PRO A 462 -9.39 -62.81 -5.45
C PRO A 462 -9.82 -63.48 -4.13
N GLU A 463 -10.88 -64.29 -4.15
CA GLU A 463 -11.45 -64.96 -2.97
C GLU A 463 -10.43 -65.79 -2.17
N GLN A 464 -9.44 -66.38 -2.86
CA GLN A 464 -8.38 -67.22 -2.27
C GLN A 464 -7.40 -66.48 -1.35
N ILE A 465 -7.36 -65.14 -1.41
CA ILE A 465 -6.51 -64.28 -0.57
C ILE A 465 -7.38 -63.48 0.42
N GLY A 466 -8.68 -63.79 0.51
CA GLY A 466 -9.66 -63.06 1.31
C GLY A 466 -9.29 -62.90 2.78
N GLU A 467 -8.71 -63.94 3.40
CA GLU A 467 -8.28 -63.87 4.81
C GLU A 467 -7.10 -62.91 5.04
N GLN A 468 -6.13 -62.86 4.12
CA GLN A 468 -4.99 -61.94 4.22
C GLN A 468 -5.44 -60.48 3.98
N VAL A 469 -6.38 -60.28 3.07
CA VAL A 469 -6.99 -58.97 2.78
C VAL A 469 -7.85 -58.50 3.96
N ALA A 470 -8.60 -59.40 4.60
CA ALA A 470 -9.36 -59.10 5.81
C ALA A 470 -8.44 -58.71 6.98
N SER A 471 -7.30 -59.39 7.14
CA SER A 471 -6.29 -59.03 8.16
C SER A 471 -5.71 -57.62 7.91
N LEU A 472 -5.35 -57.29 6.67
CA LEU A 472 -4.89 -55.95 6.30
C LEU A 472 -5.97 -54.89 6.49
N GLU A 473 -7.23 -55.22 6.23
CA GLU A 473 -8.37 -54.33 6.45
C GLU A 473 -8.55 -53.97 7.93
N VAL A 474 -8.45 -54.95 8.84
CA VAL A 474 -8.52 -54.71 10.29
C VAL A 474 -7.43 -53.73 10.73
N GLN A 475 -6.22 -53.88 10.21
CA GLN A 475 -5.07 -53.02 10.54
C GLN A 475 -5.22 -51.61 9.99
N VAL A 476 -5.60 -51.47 8.71
CA VAL A 476 -5.89 -50.17 8.10
C VAL A 476 -7.00 -49.46 8.87
N ASN A 477 -8.06 -50.17 9.26
CA ASN A 477 -9.15 -49.59 10.04
C ASN A 477 -8.73 -49.17 11.46
N ALA A 478 -7.83 -49.91 12.11
CA ALA A 478 -7.24 -49.53 13.39
C ALA A 478 -6.42 -48.22 13.28
N ILE A 479 -5.59 -48.09 12.25
CA ILE A 479 -4.81 -46.87 11.96
C ILE A 479 -5.75 -45.70 11.66
N LEU A 480 -6.79 -45.91 10.84
CA LEU A 480 -7.80 -44.89 10.55
C LEU A 480 -8.56 -44.42 11.80
N ALA A 481 -8.83 -45.33 12.75
CA ALA A 481 -9.43 -44.97 14.02
C ALA A 481 -8.48 -44.11 14.88
N GLY A 482 -7.19 -44.46 14.94
CA GLY A 482 -6.14 -43.68 15.61
C GLY A 482 -6.00 -42.27 15.03
N LEU A 483 -5.90 -42.13 13.71
CA LEU A 483 -5.83 -40.83 13.03
C LEU A 483 -7.06 -39.94 13.31
N ARG A 484 -8.27 -40.52 13.36
CA ARG A 484 -9.50 -39.80 13.71
C ARG A 484 -9.52 -39.37 15.18
N GLN A 485 -8.94 -40.16 16.07
CA GLN A 485 -8.76 -39.79 17.47
C GLN A 485 -7.75 -38.64 17.61
N HIS A 486 -6.63 -38.70 16.89
CA HIS A 486 -5.63 -37.62 16.84
C HIS A 486 -6.23 -36.31 16.32
N ILE A 487 -7.08 -36.34 15.28
CA ILE A 487 -7.82 -35.13 14.83
C ILE A 487 -8.71 -34.56 15.95
N ARG A 488 -9.42 -35.41 16.70
CA ARG A 488 -10.28 -34.96 17.80
C ARG A 488 -9.46 -34.31 18.92
N GLN A 489 -8.34 -34.93 19.31
CA GLN A 489 -7.46 -34.41 20.35
C GLN A 489 -6.74 -33.12 19.91
N LEU A 490 -6.24 -33.06 18.67
CA LEU A 490 -5.66 -31.85 18.08
C LEU A 490 -6.68 -30.70 18.02
N ARG A 491 -7.95 -30.97 17.70
CA ARG A 491 -9.05 -29.99 17.76
C ARG A 491 -9.31 -29.46 19.17
N SER A 492 -9.00 -30.24 20.21
CA SER A 492 -9.11 -29.81 21.61
C SER A 492 -7.85 -29.13 22.18
N ALA A 493 -6.70 -29.24 21.52
CA ALA A 493 -5.44 -28.64 21.96
C ALA A 493 -5.54 -27.10 22.05
N ARG A 494 -5.06 -26.54 23.16
CA ARG A 494 -5.19 -25.11 23.51
C ARG A 494 -3.84 -24.38 23.55
N ALA A 495 -2.73 -25.06 23.81
CA ALA A 495 -1.42 -24.44 23.95
C ALA A 495 -0.49 -24.66 22.75
N GLN A 496 0.51 -23.80 22.61
CA GLN A 496 1.50 -23.85 21.54
C GLN A 496 2.52 -24.97 21.73
N ARG A 497 2.80 -25.35 22.99
CA ARG A 497 3.58 -26.55 23.32
C ARG A 497 2.86 -27.82 22.84
N ASP A 498 1.54 -27.88 23.02
CA ASP A 498 0.73 -28.98 22.49
C ASP A 498 0.87 -29.08 20.97
N LEU A 499 0.84 -27.95 20.24
CA LEU A 499 0.92 -27.95 18.77
C LEU A 499 2.27 -28.47 18.22
N ALA A 500 3.38 -28.21 18.93
CA ALA A 500 4.70 -28.73 18.52
C ALA A 500 4.78 -30.25 18.72
N GLN A 501 4.27 -30.76 19.85
CA GLN A 501 4.15 -32.19 20.11
C GLN A 501 3.23 -32.86 19.07
N TRP A 502 2.13 -32.19 18.71
CA TRP A 502 1.24 -32.68 17.66
C TRP A 502 1.87 -32.73 16.27
N GLU A 503 2.79 -31.83 15.96
CA GLU A 503 3.49 -31.85 14.68
C GLU A 503 4.44 -33.05 14.58
N GLU A 504 5.10 -33.40 15.69
CA GLU A 504 5.90 -34.61 15.79
C GLU A 504 5.05 -35.87 15.63
N ILE A 505 3.90 -35.94 16.32
CA ILE A 505 2.93 -37.03 16.17
C ILE A 505 2.43 -37.14 14.72
N VAL A 506 2.07 -36.03 14.08
CA VAL A 506 1.62 -36.02 12.68
C VAL A 506 2.71 -36.51 11.73
N ASN A 507 3.97 -36.14 11.98
CA ASN A 507 5.09 -36.61 11.16
C ASN A 507 5.34 -38.11 11.33
N GLN A 508 5.23 -38.64 12.55
CA GLN A 508 5.33 -40.08 12.82
C GLN A 508 4.21 -40.85 12.12
N GLU A 509 2.97 -40.35 12.17
CA GLU A 509 1.83 -40.94 11.47
C GLU A 509 1.98 -40.93 9.95
N GLU A 510 2.56 -39.86 9.38
CA GLU A 510 2.87 -39.81 7.94
C GLU A 510 3.94 -40.83 7.55
N GLN A 511 4.97 -41.03 8.38
CA GLN A 511 5.99 -42.06 8.14
C GLN A 511 5.42 -43.48 8.24
N ALA A 512 4.57 -43.74 9.24
CA ALA A 512 3.87 -45.02 9.39
C ALA A 512 2.96 -45.29 8.18
N ALA A 513 2.19 -44.29 7.75
CA ALA A 513 1.31 -44.42 6.59
C ALA A 513 2.08 -44.57 5.27
N ALA A 514 3.22 -43.91 5.09
CA ALA A 514 4.08 -44.09 3.91
C ALA A 514 4.68 -45.51 3.85
N THR A 515 5.07 -46.06 5.00
CA THR A 515 5.52 -47.45 5.12
C THR A 515 4.40 -48.41 4.71
N LEU A 516 3.21 -48.23 5.30
CA LEU A 516 2.02 -49.03 4.98
C LEU A 516 1.62 -48.91 3.51
N GLN A 517 1.71 -47.71 2.93
CA GLN A 517 1.48 -47.48 1.50
C GLN A 517 2.42 -48.34 0.66
N GLY A 518 3.72 -48.33 0.96
CA GLY A 518 4.70 -49.14 0.25
C GLY A 518 4.37 -50.64 0.32
N HIS A 519 3.76 -51.11 1.42
CA HIS A 519 3.29 -52.50 1.54
C HIS A 519 2.01 -52.78 0.74
N LEU A 520 1.04 -51.87 0.77
CA LEU A 520 -0.21 -51.98 0.01
C LEU A 520 0.04 -51.93 -1.51
N GLU A 521 0.93 -51.06 -1.97
CA GLU A 521 1.32 -50.96 -3.39
C GLU A 521 2.04 -52.23 -3.85
N ARG A 522 3.00 -52.73 -3.06
CA ARG A 522 3.67 -54.02 -3.33
C ARG A 522 2.68 -55.18 -3.38
N SER A 523 1.75 -55.25 -2.44
CA SER A 523 0.71 -56.28 -2.38
C SER A 523 -0.24 -56.20 -3.58
N THR A 524 -0.68 -54.99 -3.95
CA THR A 524 -1.53 -54.76 -5.13
C THR A 524 -0.79 -55.15 -6.41
N HIS A 525 0.50 -54.82 -6.51
CA HIS A 525 1.32 -55.20 -7.65
C HIS A 525 1.49 -56.72 -7.76
N GLN A 526 1.77 -57.41 -6.64
CA GLN A 526 1.84 -58.86 -6.56
C GLN A 526 0.52 -59.52 -7.00
N ILE A 527 -0.63 -58.99 -6.56
CA ILE A 527 -1.95 -59.49 -6.97
C ILE A 527 -2.16 -59.29 -8.49
N ARG A 528 -1.79 -58.12 -9.03
CA ARG A 528 -1.91 -57.84 -10.48
C ARG A 528 -1.01 -58.73 -11.31
N ASP A 529 0.24 -58.92 -10.90
CA ASP A 529 1.19 -59.77 -11.59
C ASP A 529 0.79 -61.24 -11.52
N TRP A 530 0.28 -61.69 -10.37
CA TRP A 530 -0.30 -63.02 -10.24
C TRP A 530 -1.52 -63.19 -11.15
N LYS A 531 -2.44 -62.21 -11.21
CA LYS A 531 -3.58 -62.25 -12.15
C LYS A 531 -3.12 -62.33 -13.60
N ARG A 532 -2.10 -61.55 -13.98
CA ARG A 532 -1.52 -61.61 -15.33
C ARG A 532 -0.87 -62.96 -15.62
N GLN A 533 -0.13 -63.54 -14.68
CA GLN A 533 0.49 -64.86 -14.83
C GLN A 533 -0.56 -65.98 -14.91
N THR A 534 -1.62 -65.89 -14.11
CA THR A 534 -2.73 -66.85 -14.10
C THR A 534 -3.54 -66.76 -15.38
N GLN A 535 -3.79 -65.54 -15.87
CA GLN A 535 -4.48 -65.29 -17.13
C GLN A 535 -3.63 -65.71 -18.34
N ALA A 536 -2.34 -65.38 -18.38
CA ALA A 536 -1.42 -65.83 -19.43
C ALA A 536 -1.32 -67.36 -19.46
N ARG A 537 -1.27 -68.04 -18.30
CA ARG A 537 -1.32 -69.51 -18.23
C ARG A 537 -2.65 -70.09 -18.69
N ALA A 538 -3.77 -69.45 -18.37
CA ALA A 538 -5.08 -69.86 -18.86
C ALA A 538 -5.16 -69.74 -20.40
N GLU A 539 -4.60 -68.66 -20.96
CA GLU A 539 -4.48 -68.44 -22.40
C GLU A 539 -3.50 -69.42 -23.08
N GLU A 540 -2.42 -69.86 -22.41
CA GLU A 540 -1.51 -70.91 -22.88
C GLU A 540 -2.13 -72.32 -22.88
N LEU A 541 -3.05 -72.60 -21.95
CA LEU A 541 -3.73 -73.89 -21.82
C LEU A 541 -4.96 -74.03 -22.74
N GLU A 542 -5.56 -72.91 -23.15
CA GLU A 542 -6.77 -72.85 -24.00
C GLU A 542 -6.63 -73.60 -25.35
N PRO A 543 -5.51 -73.46 -26.11
CA PRO A 543 -5.30 -74.20 -27.35
C PRO A 543 -5.20 -75.71 -27.10
N SER A 544 -4.50 -76.12 -26.04
CA SER A 544 -4.30 -77.53 -25.67
C SER A 544 -5.61 -78.19 -25.23
N ASP A 545 -6.45 -77.49 -24.48
CA ASP A 545 -7.76 -78.00 -24.02
C ASP A 545 -8.76 -78.13 -25.17
N ARG A 546 -8.79 -77.16 -26.09
CA ARG A 546 -9.58 -77.26 -27.34
C ARG A 546 -9.09 -78.43 -28.20
N MET A 547 -7.78 -78.65 -28.30
CA MET A 547 -7.17 -79.73 -29.09
C MET A 547 -7.45 -81.12 -28.48
N ILE A 548 -7.32 -81.27 -27.15
CA ILE A 548 -7.67 -82.50 -26.42
C ILE A 548 -9.14 -82.85 -26.65
N ALA A 549 -10.05 -81.89 -26.48
CA ALA A 549 -11.48 -82.10 -26.67
C ALA A 549 -11.84 -82.48 -28.13
N GLN A 550 -11.13 -81.94 -29.13
CA GLN A 550 -11.32 -82.31 -30.53
C GLN A 550 -10.84 -83.74 -30.84
N ILE A 551 -9.65 -84.13 -30.35
CA ILE A 551 -9.13 -85.49 -30.54
C ILE A 551 -10.01 -86.53 -29.83
N GLU A 552 -10.49 -86.24 -28.62
CA GLU A 552 -11.40 -87.13 -27.87
C GLU A 552 -12.75 -87.31 -28.56
N ARG A 553 -13.38 -86.23 -29.03
CA ARG A 553 -14.61 -86.29 -29.84
C ARG A 553 -14.42 -87.15 -31.08
N TYR A 554 -13.22 -87.14 -31.66
CA TYR A 554 -12.90 -87.91 -32.85
C TYR A 554 -12.68 -89.40 -32.54
N LEU A 555 -11.88 -89.73 -31.52
CA LEU A 555 -11.62 -91.13 -31.11
C LEU A 555 -12.90 -91.86 -30.65
N ASN A 556 -13.90 -91.11 -30.17
CA ASN A 556 -15.18 -91.64 -29.69
C ASN A 556 -16.28 -91.73 -30.76
N ARG A 557 -16.11 -91.15 -31.95
CA ARG A 557 -17.07 -91.29 -33.06
C ARG A 557 -16.71 -92.49 -33.92
N GLU A 558 -17.62 -93.46 -34.06
CA GLU A 558 -17.53 -94.46 -35.14
C GLU A 558 -17.69 -93.74 -36.48
N VAL A 559 -16.58 -93.63 -37.23
CA VAL A 559 -16.50 -92.83 -38.45
C VAL A 559 -17.36 -93.44 -39.56
N ARG A 560 -18.52 -92.83 -39.85
CA ARG A 560 -19.27 -93.01 -41.10
C ARG A 560 -19.31 -91.66 -41.87
N SER A 561 -18.21 -91.33 -42.57
CA SER A 561 -18.04 -90.23 -43.57
C SER A 561 -17.95 -88.77 -43.03
N PRO A 562 -17.33 -87.77 -43.72
CA PRO A 562 -16.61 -87.77 -45.02
C PRO A 562 -15.10 -87.45 -44.95
N ARG A 563 -14.42 -87.81 -46.05
CA ARG A 563 -12.96 -87.84 -46.28
C ARG A 563 -12.20 -86.50 -46.13
N GLU A 564 -12.87 -85.37 -45.98
CA GLU A 564 -12.19 -84.05 -46.00
C GLU A 564 -11.67 -83.59 -44.64
N ASN A 565 -12.23 -84.09 -43.53
CA ASN A 565 -11.92 -83.54 -42.20
C ASN A 565 -10.64 -84.10 -41.56
N TRP A 566 -10.16 -85.27 -41.99
CA TRP A 566 -9.03 -85.94 -41.34
C TRP A 566 -7.67 -85.35 -41.75
N VAL A 567 -7.52 -84.91 -43.01
CA VAL A 567 -6.27 -84.28 -43.50
C VAL A 567 -6.04 -82.95 -42.80
N GLN A 568 -7.06 -82.09 -42.73
CA GLN A 568 -6.97 -80.82 -42.02
C GLN A 568 -6.68 -81.03 -40.53
N MET A 569 -7.34 -81.99 -39.88
CA MET A 569 -7.11 -82.31 -38.48
C MET A 569 -5.68 -82.81 -38.24
N LEU A 570 -5.17 -83.74 -39.05
CA LEU A 570 -3.79 -84.22 -38.91
C LEU A 570 -2.74 -83.16 -39.26
N ALA A 571 -3.05 -82.23 -40.16
CA ALA A 571 -2.20 -81.08 -40.47
C ALA A 571 -2.14 -80.12 -39.28
N GLN A 572 -3.29 -79.80 -38.68
CA GLN A 572 -3.37 -78.97 -37.45
C GLN A 572 -2.66 -79.63 -36.27
N LEU A 573 -2.65 -80.96 -36.21
CA LEU A 573 -1.95 -81.74 -35.18
C LEU A 573 -0.46 -81.98 -35.48
N GLY A 574 0.08 -81.48 -36.60
CA GLY A 574 1.47 -81.67 -37.01
C GLY A 574 1.85 -83.12 -37.38
N CYS A 575 0.90 -84.05 -37.33
CA CYS A 575 1.11 -85.48 -37.53
C CYS A 575 1.03 -85.92 -39.00
N LEU A 576 0.55 -85.04 -39.89
CA LEU A 576 0.33 -85.36 -41.30
C LEU A 576 1.62 -85.79 -42.01
N LYS A 577 2.72 -85.09 -41.75
CA LYS A 577 4.03 -85.31 -42.38
C LYS A 577 4.61 -86.69 -42.01
N GLU A 578 4.45 -87.09 -40.76
CA GLU A 578 4.93 -88.37 -40.23
C GLU A 578 4.11 -89.56 -40.75
N ILE A 579 2.80 -89.37 -40.91
CA ILE A 579 1.90 -90.36 -41.52
C ILE A 579 2.16 -90.49 -43.03
N GLN A 580 2.38 -89.39 -43.73
CA GLN A 580 2.75 -89.39 -45.16
C GLN A 580 4.07 -90.12 -45.41
N GLN A 581 5.10 -89.84 -44.58
CA GLN A 581 6.40 -90.52 -44.69
C GLN A 581 6.32 -92.03 -44.44
N ARG A 582 5.53 -92.47 -43.46
CA ARG A 582 5.39 -93.90 -43.14
C ARG A 582 4.54 -94.68 -44.14
N CYS A 583 3.64 -94.03 -44.88
CA CYS A 583 2.72 -94.73 -45.78
C CYS A 583 3.22 -94.91 -47.21
N TYR A 584 4.07 -94.03 -47.77
CA TYR A 584 4.33 -94.01 -49.22
C TYR A 584 5.79 -94.00 -49.70
N GLY A 585 6.80 -94.03 -48.83
CA GLY A 585 8.20 -94.19 -49.25
C GLY A 585 8.81 -92.97 -49.98
N GLN A 586 10.14 -92.88 -49.98
CA GLN A 586 10.89 -91.64 -50.20
C GLN A 586 11.20 -91.30 -51.67
N LYS A 587 10.65 -90.19 -52.18
CA LYS A 587 11.39 -89.08 -52.86
C LYS A 587 10.41 -88.11 -53.53
N VAL A 588 10.30 -86.90 -52.99
CA VAL A 588 9.81 -85.73 -53.74
C VAL A 588 11.00 -85.19 -54.52
N ARG A 589 10.92 -85.12 -55.86
CA ARG A 589 11.87 -84.37 -56.69
C ARG A 589 11.29 -82.98 -56.93
N SER A 590 12.13 -81.95 -56.86
CA SER A 590 11.81 -80.59 -57.31
C SER A 590 12.76 -80.23 -58.45
N ASP A 591 12.18 -79.75 -59.56
CA ASP A 591 12.94 -79.16 -60.66
C ASP A 591 12.73 -77.64 -60.64
N ARG A 592 13.82 -76.87 -60.63
CA ARG A 592 13.81 -75.40 -60.51
C ARG A 592 14.14 -74.77 -61.86
N LEU A 593 13.28 -73.90 -62.35
CA LEU A 593 13.47 -73.18 -63.63
C LEU A 593 13.69 -71.68 -63.36
N GLU A 594 14.79 -71.13 -63.88
CA GLU A 594 15.13 -69.70 -63.83
C GLU A 594 15.01 -69.07 -65.24
N PRO A 595 14.28 -67.95 -65.42
CA PRO A 595 14.23 -67.26 -66.71
C PRO A 595 15.32 -66.18 -66.84
N SER A 596 16.16 -66.26 -67.88
CA SER A 596 17.13 -65.22 -68.26
C SER A 596 16.62 -64.36 -69.43
N GLY A 597 16.39 -63.05 -69.23
CA GLY A 597 16.22 -62.06 -70.32
C GLY A 597 15.13 -60.98 -70.12
N PRO A 598 15.24 -59.80 -70.75
CA PRO A 598 14.47 -58.60 -70.40
C PRO A 598 13.19 -58.47 -71.24
N THR A 599 12.05 -59.01 -70.78
CA THR A 599 10.73 -58.61 -71.29
C THR A 599 9.60 -58.92 -70.27
N TRP A 600 9.55 -58.13 -69.18
CA TRP A 600 8.70 -58.40 -68.03
C TRP A 600 7.24 -57.87 -68.09
N GLN A 601 6.73 -57.47 -69.26
CA GLN A 601 5.35 -56.96 -69.40
C GLN A 601 4.31 -57.97 -69.97
N ARG A 602 4.61 -59.27 -70.02
CA ARG A 602 3.67 -60.30 -70.55
C ARG A 602 3.45 -61.54 -69.65
N ILE A 603 3.86 -61.53 -68.38
CA ILE A 603 4.03 -62.77 -67.61
C ILE A 603 2.75 -63.31 -66.95
N GLY A 604 1.72 -62.49 -66.70
CA GLY A 604 0.41 -63.00 -66.25
C GLY A 604 -0.29 -63.90 -67.30
N VAL A 605 0.07 -63.78 -68.58
CA VAL A 605 -0.53 -64.53 -69.69
C VAL A 605 0.31 -65.76 -70.05
N THR A 606 1.63 -65.76 -69.81
CA THR A 606 2.52 -66.87 -70.23
C THR A 606 2.57 -68.04 -69.25
N ALA A 607 2.48 -67.81 -67.93
CA ALA A 607 2.41 -68.92 -66.96
C ALA A 607 1.07 -69.69 -67.07
N LEU A 608 -0.03 -68.96 -67.26
CA LEU A 608 -1.35 -69.53 -67.55
C LEU A 608 -1.41 -70.26 -68.90
N ASN A 609 -0.75 -69.72 -69.93
CA ASN A 609 -0.64 -70.40 -71.23
C ASN A 609 0.29 -71.62 -71.17
N PHE A 610 1.32 -71.62 -70.32
CA PHE A 610 2.22 -72.77 -70.14
C PHE A 610 1.56 -73.89 -69.32
N VAL A 611 0.87 -73.58 -68.21
CA VAL A 611 0.04 -74.55 -67.47
C VAL A 611 -1.08 -75.11 -68.37
N SER A 612 -1.66 -74.27 -69.24
CA SER A 612 -2.64 -74.71 -70.22
C SER A 612 -2.02 -75.56 -71.34
N ALA A 613 -0.80 -75.27 -71.80
CA ALA A 613 -0.09 -76.06 -72.81
C ALA A 613 0.39 -77.42 -72.27
N LEU A 614 0.91 -77.45 -71.04
CA LEU A 614 1.32 -78.67 -70.35
C LEU A 614 0.10 -79.54 -70.02
N SER A 615 -0.99 -78.92 -69.55
CA SER A 615 -2.27 -79.63 -69.34
C SER A 615 -2.88 -80.14 -70.65
N SER A 616 -2.68 -79.48 -71.79
CA SER A 616 -3.12 -79.97 -73.10
C SER A 616 -2.24 -81.10 -73.62
N GLN A 617 -0.92 -80.99 -73.51
CA GLN A 617 0.04 -82.02 -73.91
C GLN A 617 -0.12 -83.32 -73.07
N MET A 618 -0.32 -83.18 -71.75
CA MET A 618 -0.57 -84.34 -70.87
C MET A 618 -1.99 -84.97 -71.05
N ARG A 619 -2.96 -84.23 -71.62
CA ARG A 619 -4.26 -84.79 -72.04
C ARG A 619 -4.16 -85.52 -73.39
N GLU A 620 -3.38 -85.00 -74.34
CA GLU A 620 -3.12 -85.68 -75.62
C GLU A 620 -2.37 -87.02 -75.44
N GLU A 621 -1.46 -87.10 -74.47
CA GLU A 621 -0.76 -88.36 -74.12
C GLU A 621 -1.59 -89.35 -73.27
N ARG A 622 -2.88 -89.06 -72.98
CA ARG A 622 -3.80 -89.85 -72.13
C ARG A 622 -3.28 -90.13 -70.71
N GLN A 623 -2.47 -89.23 -70.13
CA GLN A 623 -1.88 -89.40 -68.79
C GLN A 623 -2.58 -88.63 -67.66
N LEU A 624 -3.62 -87.84 -67.96
CA LEU A 624 -4.50 -87.21 -66.97
C LEU A 624 -5.96 -87.59 -67.23
N SER A 625 -6.67 -88.07 -66.20
CA SER A 625 -8.13 -88.16 -66.23
C SER A 625 -8.73 -86.75 -66.16
N GLU A 626 -9.98 -86.57 -66.64
CA GLU A 626 -10.69 -85.27 -66.72
C GLU A 626 -10.81 -84.49 -65.38
N ARG A 627 -10.28 -85.01 -64.27
CA ARG A 627 -10.35 -84.42 -62.93
C ARG A 627 -9.00 -84.31 -62.19
N GLY A 628 -7.86 -84.37 -62.89
CA GLY A 628 -6.55 -84.16 -62.25
C GLY A 628 -6.24 -82.67 -61.99
N THR A 629 -5.79 -82.34 -60.77
CA THR A 629 -5.27 -81.02 -60.39
C THR A 629 -3.74 -81.07 -60.26
N VAL A 630 -3.06 -80.10 -60.87
CA VAL A 630 -1.60 -79.88 -60.69
C VAL A 630 -1.44 -78.74 -59.69
N GLU A 631 -0.71 -78.97 -58.59
CA GLU A 631 -0.30 -77.90 -57.68
C GLU A 631 1.02 -77.31 -58.17
N VAL A 632 1.05 -75.98 -58.28
CA VAL A 632 2.25 -75.23 -58.67
C VAL A 632 2.64 -74.38 -57.46
N GLU A 633 3.88 -74.53 -57.01
CA GLU A 633 4.44 -73.73 -55.93
C GLU A 633 5.25 -72.60 -56.56
N VAL A 634 4.81 -71.37 -56.30
CA VAL A 634 5.51 -70.17 -56.76
C VAL A 634 6.25 -69.60 -55.57
N GLN A 635 7.58 -69.59 -55.68
CA GLN A 635 8.45 -69.04 -54.66
C GLN A 635 9.01 -67.71 -55.15
N VAL A 636 8.68 -66.64 -54.42
CA VAL A 636 9.22 -65.30 -54.68
C VAL A 636 10.09 -64.91 -53.50
N ASN A 637 11.38 -64.68 -53.75
CA ASN A 637 12.31 -64.24 -52.73
C ASN A 637 12.61 -62.76 -52.91
N ASP A 638 12.41 -61.94 -51.87
CA ASP A 638 12.86 -60.55 -51.90
C ASP A 638 14.37 -60.42 -51.57
N GLU A 639 14.93 -59.24 -51.79
CA GLU A 639 16.37 -58.95 -51.58
C GLU A 639 16.83 -59.10 -50.12
N GLN A 640 15.91 -59.27 -49.17
CA GLN A 640 16.19 -59.49 -47.75
C GLN A 640 16.10 -60.98 -47.38
N GLY A 641 15.95 -61.86 -48.37
CA GLY A 641 15.88 -63.32 -48.19
C GLY A 641 14.52 -63.80 -47.66
N LYS A 642 13.48 -62.96 -47.72
CA LYS A 642 12.15 -63.35 -47.26
C LYS A 642 11.39 -64.03 -48.40
N THR A 643 11.09 -65.31 -48.19
CA THR A 643 10.32 -66.13 -49.13
C THR A 643 8.83 -65.90 -48.95
N LEU A 644 8.14 -65.47 -50.01
CA LEU A 644 6.69 -65.59 -50.12
C LEU A 644 6.36 -66.88 -50.88
N LEU A 645 5.60 -67.74 -50.21
CA LEU A 645 5.18 -69.04 -50.69
C LEU A 645 3.69 -69.01 -51.02
N TRP A 646 3.36 -69.23 -52.30
CA TRP A 646 1.97 -69.34 -52.72
C TRP A 646 1.66 -70.78 -53.13
N HIS A 647 0.70 -71.39 -52.43
CA HIS A 647 0.10 -72.67 -52.78
C HIS A 647 -1.34 -72.42 -53.24
N GLY A 648 -1.68 -72.82 -54.46
CA GLY A 648 -3.03 -72.71 -54.97
C GLY A 648 -3.42 -73.90 -55.84
N ARG A 649 -4.66 -74.39 -55.65
CA ARG A 649 -5.32 -75.30 -56.60
C ARG A 649 -5.65 -74.53 -57.88
N PRO A 650 -5.66 -75.15 -59.08
CA PRO A 650 -5.99 -74.44 -60.29
C PRO A 650 -7.47 -73.98 -60.25
N VAL A 651 -7.66 -72.66 -60.22
CA VAL A 651 -8.97 -72.02 -60.32
C VAL A 651 -9.22 -71.70 -61.80
N THR A 652 -10.44 -71.95 -62.27
CA THR A 652 -10.88 -71.63 -63.63
C THR A 652 -10.63 -70.16 -63.99
N ARG A 653 -10.46 -69.89 -65.30
CA ARG A 653 -9.97 -68.65 -65.94
C ARG A 653 -10.65 -67.32 -65.53
N GLU A 654 -11.71 -67.34 -64.73
CA GLU A 654 -12.56 -66.19 -64.41
C GLU A 654 -12.36 -65.57 -63.02
N LYS A 655 -11.51 -66.12 -62.13
CA LYS A 655 -11.37 -65.59 -60.75
C LYS A 655 -9.92 -65.36 -60.26
N LEU A 656 -9.05 -64.85 -61.14
CA LEU A 656 -7.77 -64.26 -60.74
C LEU A 656 -7.68 -62.82 -61.27
N ARG A 657 -8.27 -61.89 -60.52
CA ARG A 657 -7.93 -60.47 -60.63
C ARG A 657 -7.09 -60.13 -59.40
N LEU A 658 -5.77 -60.23 -59.54
CA LEU A 658 -4.88 -59.47 -58.66
C LEU A 658 -5.18 -57.98 -58.92
N SER A 659 -5.33 -57.21 -57.85
CA SER A 659 -5.42 -55.76 -57.99
C SER A 659 -4.11 -55.24 -58.61
N ARG A 660 -4.18 -54.12 -59.33
CA ARG A 660 -3.01 -53.51 -59.98
C ARG A 660 -1.91 -53.18 -58.97
N GLU A 661 -2.27 -52.91 -57.72
CA GLU A 661 -1.35 -52.68 -56.61
C GLU A 661 -0.64 -53.96 -56.13
N GLU A 662 -1.35 -55.09 -55.99
CA GLU A 662 -0.74 -56.37 -55.63
C GLU A 662 0.22 -56.88 -56.72
N TYR A 663 -0.14 -56.69 -57.99
CA TYR A 663 0.73 -57.03 -59.13
C TYR A 663 1.99 -56.14 -59.18
N ASN A 664 1.86 -54.85 -58.88
CA ASN A 664 2.99 -53.92 -58.87
C ASN A 664 3.92 -54.11 -57.66
N GLN A 665 3.39 -54.55 -56.52
CA GLN A 665 4.20 -54.91 -55.34
C GLN A 665 5.02 -56.19 -55.56
N LEU A 666 4.49 -57.15 -56.30
CA LEU A 666 5.22 -58.37 -56.70
C LEU A 666 6.35 -58.09 -57.71
N LEU A 667 6.14 -57.12 -58.63
CA LEU A 667 7.14 -56.76 -59.65
C LEU A 667 8.33 -55.94 -59.12
N THR A 668 8.22 -55.34 -57.93
CA THR A 668 9.25 -54.43 -57.38
C THR A 668 10.21 -55.09 -56.40
N LYS A 669 10.02 -56.37 -56.06
CA LYS A 669 10.84 -57.07 -55.06
C LYS A 669 11.13 -58.53 -55.46
N GLY A 670 12.18 -58.73 -56.26
CA GLY A 670 12.92 -59.98 -56.32
C GLY A 670 12.51 -61.02 -57.37
N SER A 671 13.36 -62.05 -57.51
CA SER A 671 13.28 -63.12 -58.53
C SER A 671 12.18 -64.13 -58.20
N VAL A 672 11.44 -64.55 -59.23
CA VAL A 672 10.38 -65.57 -59.13
C VAL A 672 10.91 -66.90 -59.69
N SER A 673 10.91 -67.97 -58.90
CA SER A 673 11.17 -69.35 -59.37
C SER A 673 9.96 -70.24 -59.11
N PHE A 674 9.72 -71.20 -60.00
CA PHE A 674 8.63 -72.17 -59.89
C PHE A 674 9.23 -73.53 -59.52
N GLU A 675 8.71 -74.17 -58.48
CA GLU A 675 8.96 -75.57 -58.18
C GLU A 675 7.65 -76.37 -58.31
N LEU A 676 7.76 -77.56 -58.89
CA LEU A 676 6.62 -78.45 -59.08
C LEU A 676 6.87 -79.73 -58.30
N HIS A 677 5.97 -80.05 -57.38
CA HIS A 677 6.07 -81.23 -56.53
C HIS A 677 5.11 -82.33 -56.99
N TYR A 678 5.65 -83.51 -57.27
CA TYR A 678 4.87 -84.71 -57.57
C TYR A 678 5.49 -85.93 -56.87
N TYR A 679 4.67 -86.94 -56.58
CA TYR A 679 5.16 -88.24 -56.11
C TYR A 679 5.53 -89.10 -57.30
N VAL A 680 6.58 -89.90 -57.19
CA VAL A 680 6.85 -90.99 -58.14
C VAL A 680 6.44 -92.29 -57.47
N GLY A 681 5.49 -93.01 -58.06
CA GLY A 681 5.07 -94.31 -57.56
C GLY A 681 6.18 -95.35 -57.64
N ALA A 682 6.00 -96.50 -56.98
CA ALA A 682 6.96 -97.61 -57.05
C ALA A 682 7.16 -98.16 -58.48
N ASP A 683 6.28 -97.80 -59.42
CA ASP A 683 6.34 -98.10 -60.84
C ASP A 683 7.08 -97.05 -61.68
N GLY A 684 7.63 -96.00 -61.06
CA GLY A 684 8.41 -94.95 -61.73
C GLY A 684 7.58 -93.84 -62.37
N LYS A 685 6.26 -93.80 -62.17
CA LYS A 685 5.38 -92.79 -62.78
C LYS A 685 5.03 -91.65 -61.82
N PRO A 686 4.88 -90.40 -62.31
CA PRO A 686 4.46 -89.27 -61.49
C PRO A 686 2.96 -89.32 -61.16
N TYR A 687 2.60 -89.11 -59.89
CA TYR A 687 1.22 -89.05 -59.39
C TYR A 687 0.97 -87.70 -58.67
N PRO A 688 -0.23 -87.10 -58.83
CA PRO A 688 -0.62 -85.91 -58.08
C PRO A 688 -0.82 -86.21 -56.59
N LEU A 689 -0.53 -85.22 -55.74
CA LEU A 689 -0.58 -85.29 -54.27
C LEU A 689 -1.91 -85.80 -53.69
N ASP A 690 -3.01 -85.70 -54.45
CA ASP A 690 -4.36 -86.03 -54.01
C ASP A 690 -4.71 -87.53 -54.09
N HIS A 691 -3.79 -88.40 -54.54
CA HIS A 691 -4.01 -89.85 -54.57
C HIS A 691 -3.77 -90.51 -53.19
N PHE A 692 -4.54 -90.09 -52.19
CA PHE A 692 -4.59 -90.73 -50.89
C PHE A 692 -5.61 -91.89 -50.92
N ASP A 693 -5.17 -93.14 -50.74
CA ASP A 693 -6.13 -94.24 -50.54
C ASP A 693 -6.71 -94.16 -49.12
N THR A 694 -7.77 -93.36 -49.01
CA THR A 694 -8.49 -92.99 -47.80
C THR A 694 -9.13 -94.17 -47.02
N ARG A 695 -9.07 -95.41 -47.51
CA ARG A 695 -9.71 -96.55 -46.83
C ARG A 695 -8.93 -97.08 -45.63
N ASP A 696 -7.60 -96.93 -45.61
CA ASP A 696 -6.73 -97.48 -44.54
C ASP A 696 -6.17 -96.41 -43.57
N ALA A 697 -6.28 -95.13 -43.92
CA ALA A 697 -5.78 -94.00 -43.13
C ALA A 697 -6.33 -93.94 -41.69
N PRO A 698 -7.63 -94.18 -41.43
CA PRO A 698 -8.19 -94.08 -40.07
C PRO A 698 -7.63 -95.14 -39.12
N ARG A 699 -7.35 -96.35 -39.63
CA ARG A 699 -6.79 -97.46 -38.83
C ARG A 699 -5.35 -97.19 -38.43
N ARG A 700 -4.56 -96.56 -39.29
CA ARG A 700 -3.15 -96.21 -39.03
C ARG A 700 -2.97 -94.91 -38.23
N ALA A 701 -3.90 -93.96 -38.33
CA ALA A 701 -3.85 -92.70 -37.58
C ALA A 701 -4.29 -92.84 -36.12
N ARG A 702 -5.14 -93.82 -35.79
CA ARG A 702 -5.70 -93.99 -34.43
C ARG A 702 -4.64 -94.16 -33.33
N PRO A 703 -3.58 -95.00 -33.49
CA PRO A 703 -2.53 -95.14 -32.47
C PRO A 703 -1.72 -93.85 -32.28
N LEU A 704 -1.48 -93.09 -33.35
CA LEU A 704 -0.75 -91.82 -33.29
C LEU A 704 -1.57 -90.73 -32.61
N LEU A 705 -2.88 -90.67 -32.88
CA LEU A 705 -3.79 -89.76 -32.20
C LEU A 705 -3.95 -90.10 -30.72
N GLN A 706 -3.95 -91.40 -30.37
CA GLN A 706 -3.94 -91.83 -28.97
C GLN A 706 -2.63 -91.48 -28.26
N HIS A 707 -1.49 -91.64 -28.94
CA HIS A 707 -0.19 -91.22 -28.42
C HIS A 707 -0.13 -89.71 -28.22
N ARG A 708 -0.54 -88.92 -29.21
CA ARG A 708 -0.57 -87.46 -29.13
C ARG A 708 -1.57 -86.95 -28.10
N LEU A 709 -2.72 -87.61 -27.94
CA LEU A 709 -3.67 -87.31 -26.87
C LEU A 709 -3.06 -87.60 -25.49
N ALA A 710 -2.30 -88.69 -25.35
CA ALA A 710 -1.60 -89.00 -24.11
C ALA A 710 -0.47 -88.00 -23.82
N GLU A 711 0.27 -87.55 -24.83
CA GLU A 711 1.25 -86.47 -24.72
C GLU A 711 0.61 -85.15 -24.31
N LEU A 712 -0.44 -84.70 -25.01
CA LEU A 712 -1.15 -83.45 -24.69
C LEU A 712 -1.77 -83.51 -23.29
N LYS A 713 -2.30 -84.66 -22.86
CA LYS A 713 -2.79 -84.85 -21.49
C LYS A 713 -1.66 -84.83 -20.46
N ARG A 714 -0.48 -85.37 -20.78
CA ARG A 714 0.72 -85.29 -19.92
C ARG A 714 1.24 -83.86 -19.84
N GLU A 715 1.37 -83.16 -20.97
CA GLU A 715 1.73 -81.75 -21.07
C GLU A 715 0.75 -80.88 -20.25
N ARG A 716 -0.56 -81.12 -20.38
CA ARG A 716 -1.61 -80.49 -19.55
C ARG A 716 -1.45 -80.79 -18.06
N SER A 717 -1.17 -82.05 -17.69
CA SER A 717 -0.97 -82.43 -16.28
C SER A 717 0.30 -81.82 -15.66
N GLN A 718 1.34 -81.61 -16.48
CA GLN A 718 2.57 -80.96 -16.06
C GLN A 718 2.41 -79.43 -15.97
N ALA A 719 1.64 -78.84 -16.89
CA ALA A 719 1.31 -77.42 -16.88
C ALA A 719 0.24 -77.04 -15.83
N GLY A 720 -0.59 -78.00 -15.40
CA GLY A 720 -1.64 -77.83 -14.39
C GLY A 720 -1.15 -77.76 -12.94
N ARG A 721 0.16 -77.59 -12.69
CA ARG A 721 0.63 -77.22 -11.34
C ARG A 721 0.16 -75.80 -11.04
N GLU A 722 -0.75 -75.70 -10.07
CA GLU A 722 -1.34 -74.45 -9.58
C GLU A 722 -0.26 -73.36 -9.43
N VAL A 723 -0.55 -72.14 -9.91
CA VAL A 723 0.24 -70.98 -9.49
C VAL A 723 -0.11 -70.79 -8.02
N PRO A 724 0.80 -71.06 -7.07
CA PRO A 724 0.48 -70.84 -5.66
C PRO A 724 0.05 -69.39 -5.48
N ALA A 725 -1.02 -69.18 -4.72
CA ALA A 725 -1.47 -67.83 -4.39
C ALA A 725 -0.30 -67.03 -3.79
N PRO A 726 -0.09 -65.77 -4.20
CA PRO A 726 1.01 -64.97 -3.68
C PRO A 726 0.81 -64.81 -2.18
N GLN A 727 1.80 -65.21 -1.38
CA GLN A 727 1.85 -64.83 0.03
C GLN A 727 2.11 -63.33 0.08
N LEU A 728 1.11 -62.56 0.53
CA LEU A 728 1.27 -61.12 0.69
C LEU A 728 2.37 -60.86 1.73
N LEU A 729 3.32 -60.00 1.36
CA LEU A 729 4.38 -59.57 2.27
C LEU A 729 3.79 -58.62 3.32
N LEU A 730 3.33 -59.21 4.42
CA LEU A 730 2.95 -58.47 5.61
C LEU A 730 4.18 -57.72 6.15
N PRO A 731 4.02 -56.48 6.64
CA PRO A 731 5.09 -55.78 7.36
C PRO A 731 5.63 -56.64 8.52
N PRO A 732 6.93 -56.65 8.79
CA PRO A 732 7.52 -57.43 9.89
C PRO A 732 7.04 -57.00 11.28
N GLU A 733 6.46 -55.80 11.42
CA GLU A 733 5.79 -55.36 12.66
C GLU A 733 4.41 -56.02 12.88
N LEU A 734 3.94 -56.80 11.90
CA LEU A 734 2.63 -57.43 11.84
C LEU A 734 2.68 -58.96 11.66
N GLN A 735 3.88 -59.54 11.59
CA GLN A 735 4.13 -60.98 11.79
C GLN A 735 4.38 -61.24 13.27
#